data_AF-A0A3S0XHI3-F1
#
_entry.id   AF-A0A3S0XHI3-F1
#
_cell.length_a   1.000
_cell.length_b   1.000
_cell.length_c   1.000
_cell.angle_alpha   90.00
_cell.angle_beta   90.00
_cell.angle_gamma   90.00
#
_symmetry.space_group_name_H-M   'P 1'
#
loop_
_entity.id
_entity.type
_entity.pdbx_description
1 polymer ?
#
loop_
_entity_poly.entity_id
_entity_poly.type
_entity_poly.pdbx_seq_one_letter_code
_entity_poly.pdbx_strand_id
1 'polypeptide(L)'
;MPIYKIKSPVILFNHNDYGTRLLFQQGEVNPRNEIGKMGVGLHGWFSSLFYKTITIEATLINEMGRKDKQRFLVNRNSLIKYLGKAASATLNDEALIDLLHQKMIASTNLNQVSDEDKKKQSAAGEHLRHAGEHNQRSLSFSFWDSLVGRFLSWLYQKTVVSLDSFKKRFIFVRNEKELLEAGEILAKARFHEAYAEVPAYKQHMLRYNGKIVDTTTLRDIPITNKENYIKYQKYDSDTHKYGKYPAYGKVDTSTGTTGKATAWVRGDRELEVVKKTLELAEKAQFGNRKISYINAFALGPWATGLTAFEAMRNTGSVFATGPDNEKILDEILRITQYEQRQLQLEVSKFRTDNPNVTQEQGEVISSLITNIIRQVLKNRQADLEEVLEQQITKISLQNQQFINRYKDEIIELSKKLNAEKTQILITGYPPFLKDFAAYVKMKGYKLSEFSLISIVGGQAISEAMRDILIRDGFNDIYSSYGASDLDVNLGSETDDEIIVRKAIENNPGLARELYGVNKGLPMVFHYDPMNNHVECDNTEQSKDDLIFTTTRNDRSSPRIRYNLGDKGRIYAASDVQALLAKYGIFHKPKTPFPLMFIWGRDSTVVFNGANLAFTELERAVADLDTDGQILKKAFYSYQDAEGNDKLEFWLELNDEVDLFDDETMRNFAQQLITKLVGMNQDFRYQVEHLNDGTELPMVRFFKRGQSPISEAGGHRKQVLVFQKENLPEHYNFPNPDQCRGVSLLMSRSLLAESEENRASVALP
;
A
#
# COMPACT_ATOMS: atom_id res chain seq x y z
N MET A 1 -47.16 7.56 -12.60
CA MET A 1 -46.37 7.61 -11.36
C MET A 1 -45.69 8.97 -11.26
N PRO A 2 -45.64 9.62 -10.09
CA PRO A 2 -44.89 10.86 -9.90
C PRO A 2 -43.40 10.62 -10.21
N ILE A 3 -42.76 11.66 -10.76
CA ILE A 3 -41.32 11.65 -11.08
C ILE A 3 -40.65 12.66 -10.16
N TYR A 4 -39.75 12.17 -9.31
CA TYR A 4 -39.06 13.00 -8.33
C TYR A 4 -37.68 13.40 -8.82
N LYS A 5 -37.37 14.70 -8.84
CA LYS A 5 -36.06 15.18 -9.28
C LYS A 5 -35.05 15.07 -8.15
N ILE A 6 -33.89 14.46 -8.44
CA ILE A 6 -32.76 14.40 -7.51
C ILE A 6 -31.75 15.47 -7.89
N LYS A 7 -31.37 16.31 -6.91
CA LYS A 7 -30.39 17.39 -7.11
C LYS A 7 -28.97 16.87 -7.33
N SER A 8 -28.61 15.82 -6.58
CA SER A 8 -27.30 15.17 -6.63
C SER A 8 -27.13 14.36 -7.92
N PRO A 9 -25.99 14.50 -8.64
CA PRO A 9 -25.64 13.58 -9.71
C PRO A 9 -25.57 12.13 -9.20
N VAL A 10 -25.79 11.18 -10.11
CA VAL A 10 -25.80 9.75 -9.79
C VAL A 10 -24.78 8.99 -10.63
N ILE A 11 -24.31 7.88 -10.09
CA ILE A 11 -23.38 6.96 -10.76
C ILE A 11 -24.01 5.57 -10.78
N LEU A 12 -23.96 4.88 -11.92
CA LEU A 12 -24.31 3.47 -12.02
C LEU A 12 -23.09 2.62 -11.69
N PHE A 13 -23.09 2.02 -10.50
CA PHE A 13 -22.03 1.12 -10.06
C PHE A 13 -22.41 -0.32 -10.41
N ASN A 14 -21.66 -0.94 -11.31
CA ASN A 14 -21.88 -2.32 -11.75
C ASN A 14 -20.83 -3.24 -11.13
N HIS A 15 -21.27 -4.21 -10.34
CA HIS A 15 -20.40 -5.22 -9.72
C HIS A 15 -20.88 -6.63 -10.03
N ASN A 16 -19.95 -7.55 -10.32
CA ASN A 16 -20.27 -8.92 -10.71
C ASN A 16 -21.07 -9.66 -9.62
N ASP A 17 -20.69 -9.49 -8.35
CA ASP A 17 -21.31 -10.21 -7.24
C ASP A 17 -22.56 -9.53 -6.66
N TYR A 18 -22.73 -8.22 -6.88
CA TYR A 18 -23.74 -7.42 -6.18
C TYR A 18 -24.74 -6.72 -7.11
N GLY A 19 -24.60 -6.92 -8.42
CA GLY A 19 -25.42 -6.33 -9.46
C GLY A 19 -25.21 -4.82 -9.61
N THR A 20 -26.15 -4.18 -10.32
CA THR A 20 -26.14 -2.73 -10.53
C THR A 20 -26.74 -1.99 -9.34
N ARG A 21 -26.03 -0.96 -8.89
CA ARG A 21 -26.43 -0.04 -7.81
C ARG A 21 -26.39 1.40 -8.30
N LEU A 22 -27.30 2.22 -7.78
CA LEU A 22 -27.29 3.65 -8.00
C LEU A 22 -26.62 4.33 -6.81
N LEU A 23 -25.48 4.97 -7.05
CA LEU A 23 -24.77 5.79 -6.06
C LEU A 23 -25.20 7.25 -6.23
N PHE A 24 -25.25 7.99 -5.13
CA PHE A 24 -25.49 9.44 -5.13
C PHE A 24 -24.15 10.14 -4.88
N GLN A 25 -23.74 11.04 -5.78
CA GLN A 25 -22.42 11.67 -5.69
C GLN A 25 -22.25 12.46 -4.39
N GLN A 26 -23.27 13.19 -3.96
CA GLN A 26 -23.26 13.94 -2.69
C GLN A 26 -23.69 13.11 -1.47
N GLY A 27 -23.92 11.80 -1.64
CA GLY A 27 -24.39 10.91 -0.58
C GLY A 27 -23.30 9.98 -0.10
N GLU A 28 -23.55 9.31 1.02
CA GLU A 28 -22.71 8.23 1.50
C GLU A 28 -22.79 7.00 0.58
N VAL A 29 -21.67 6.31 0.35
CA VAL A 29 -21.63 5.15 -0.55
C VAL A 29 -22.30 3.93 0.06
N ASN A 30 -22.04 3.63 1.34
CA ASN A 30 -22.58 2.45 2.01
C ASN A 30 -23.03 2.78 3.45
N PRO A 31 -24.11 3.58 3.64
CA PRO A 31 -24.62 3.97 4.96
C PRO A 31 -25.17 2.80 5.79
N ARG A 32 -25.21 1.61 5.21
CA ARG A 32 -25.69 0.38 5.85
C ARG A 32 -24.57 -0.39 6.53
N ASN A 33 -23.31 -0.07 6.24
CA ASN A 33 -22.14 -0.87 6.61
C ASN A 33 -22.37 -2.37 6.35
N GLU A 34 -22.87 -2.70 5.15
CA GLU A 34 -23.10 -4.08 4.75
C GLU A 34 -22.42 -4.33 3.40
N ILE A 35 -21.57 -5.36 3.31
CA ILE A 35 -20.91 -5.73 2.05
C ILE A 35 -21.95 -5.98 0.95
N GLY A 36 -21.71 -5.39 -0.23
CA GLY A 36 -22.60 -5.52 -1.40
C GLY A 36 -23.86 -4.66 -1.35
N LYS A 37 -23.95 -3.75 -0.38
CA LYS A 37 -25.08 -2.85 -0.15
C LYS A 37 -24.73 -1.37 -0.38
N MET A 38 -23.81 -1.10 -1.29
CA MET A 38 -23.49 0.24 -1.78
C MET A 38 -24.70 0.84 -2.52
N GLY A 39 -25.03 2.10 -2.24
CA GLY A 39 -26.12 2.85 -2.85
C GLY A 39 -27.51 2.21 -2.72
N VAL A 40 -28.34 2.42 -3.74
CA VAL A 40 -29.70 1.87 -3.80
C VAL A 40 -29.88 0.92 -5.00
N GLY A 41 -30.69 -0.13 -4.81
CA GLY A 41 -31.02 -1.07 -5.89
C GLY A 41 -31.95 -0.47 -6.94
N LEU A 42 -31.78 -0.89 -8.19
CA LEU A 42 -32.61 -0.50 -9.34
C LEU A 42 -33.47 -1.67 -9.83
N HIS A 43 -34.52 -1.34 -10.56
CA HIS A 43 -35.37 -2.30 -11.27
C HIS A 43 -35.51 -1.91 -12.74
N GLY A 44 -35.62 -2.92 -13.62
CA GLY A 44 -36.04 -2.71 -14.99
C GLY A 44 -37.55 -2.49 -15.07
N TRP A 45 -38.04 -2.10 -16.24
CA TRP A 45 -39.48 -1.90 -16.47
C TRP A 45 -40.32 -3.14 -16.16
N PHE A 46 -39.85 -4.33 -16.54
CA PHE A 46 -40.58 -5.57 -16.29
C PHE A 46 -40.53 -6.00 -14.81
N SER A 47 -39.40 -5.80 -14.13
CA SER A 47 -39.27 -6.19 -12.73
C SER A 47 -40.01 -5.21 -11.80
N SER A 48 -40.18 -3.94 -12.15
CA SER A 48 -40.94 -2.97 -11.35
C SER A 48 -42.43 -3.31 -11.21
N LEU A 49 -42.99 -4.17 -12.08
CA LEU A 49 -44.35 -4.69 -11.92
C LEU A 49 -44.51 -5.55 -10.66
N PHE A 50 -43.42 -6.11 -10.14
CA PHE A 50 -43.42 -7.02 -8.99
C PHE A 50 -42.84 -6.39 -7.71
N TYR A 51 -42.34 -5.15 -7.77
CA TYR A 51 -41.70 -4.47 -6.63
C TYR A 51 -42.19 -3.03 -6.48
N LYS A 52 -42.26 -2.53 -5.24
CA LYS A 52 -42.52 -1.10 -5.01
C LYS A 52 -41.30 -0.28 -5.44
N THR A 53 -41.47 0.53 -6.48
CA THR A 53 -40.41 1.41 -7.03
C THR A 53 -40.80 2.88 -6.97
N ILE A 54 -39.82 3.74 -6.77
CA ILE A 54 -39.93 5.20 -6.90
C ILE A 54 -39.27 5.61 -8.22
N THR A 55 -39.97 6.39 -9.05
CA THR A 55 -39.38 6.93 -10.28
C THR A 55 -38.67 8.24 -9.95
N ILE A 56 -37.35 8.27 -10.15
CA ILE A 56 -36.56 9.48 -9.98
C ILE A 56 -35.98 9.95 -11.32
N GLU A 57 -35.69 11.24 -11.42
CA GLU A 57 -34.95 11.85 -12.54
C GLU A 57 -33.69 12.50 -11.98
N ALA A 58 -32.53 12.10 -12.49
CA ALA A 58 -31.22 12.56 -12.00
C ALA A 58 -30.23 12.68 -13.16
N THR A 59 -29.16 13.45 -12.94
CA THR A 59 -28.04 13.54 -13.88
C THR A 59 -27.09 12.36 -13.65
N LEU A 60 -27.02 11.43 -14.61
CA LEU A 60 -26.07 10.32 -14.61
C LEU A 60 -24.69 10.80 -15.06
N ILE A 61 -23.66 10.47 -14.29
CA ILE A 61 -22.27 10.57 -14.69
C ILE A 61 -21.81 9.18 -15.14
N ASN A 62 -21.43 9.04 -16.41
CA ASN A 62 -20.89 7.78 -16.92
C ASN A 62 -19.37 7.67 -16.73
N GLU A 63 -18.78 6.55 -17.13
CA GLU A 63 -17.34 6.28 -16.97
C GLU A 63 -16.43 7.27 -17.72
N MET A 64 -16.97 7.95 -18.75
CA MET A 64 -16.26 9.00 -19.50
C MET A 64 -16.52 10.41 -18.92
N GLY A 65 -17.19 10.52 -17.77
CA GLY A 65 -17.56 11.81 -17.16
C GLY A 65 -18.69 12.56 -17.87
N ARG A 66 -19.33 11.98 -18.89
CA ARG A 66 -20.48 12.62 -19.57
C ARG A 66 -21.69 12.64 -18.65
N LYS A 67 -22.44 13.74 -18.72
CA LYS A 67 -23.57 14.05 -17.86
C LYS A 67 -24.87 14.01 -18.65
N ASP A 68 -25.69 12.99 -18.42
CA ASP A 68 -26.96 12.80 -19.11
C ASP A 68 -28.11 12.73 -18.11
N LYS A 69 -29.22 13.45 -18.38
CA LYS A 69 -30.42 13.33 -17.55
C LYS A 69 -31.15 12.04 -17.89
N GLN A 70 -31.37 11.20 -16.89
CA GLN A 70 -32.03 9.92 -17.06
C GLN A 70 -33.01 9.64 -15.91
N ARG A 71 -34.01 8.80 -16.20
CA ARG A 71 -34.98 8.32 -15.23
C ARG A 71 -34.58 6.94 -14.71
N PHE A 72 -34.76 6.74 -13.41
CA PHE A 72 -34.43 5.50 -12.72
C PHE A 72 -35.62 4.99 -11.91
N LEU A 73 -35.85 3.68 -11.96
CA LEU A 73 -36.82 2.99 -11.10
C LEU A 73 -36.09 2.45 -9.87
N VAL A 74 -36.06 3.25 -8.81
CA VAL A 74 -35.35 2.92 -7.57
C VAL A 74 -36.19 2.00 -6.71
N ASN A 75 -35.60 0.93 -6.19
CA ASN A 75 -36.24 0.04 -5.22
C ASN A 75 -36.54 0.80 -3.92
N ARG A 76 -37.83 0.99 -3.60
CA ARG A 76 -38.26 1.78 -2.44
C ARG A 76 -37.74 1.24 -1.12
N ASN A 77 -37.74 -0.09 -0.94
CA ASN A 77 -37.22 -0.72 0.29
C ASN A 77 -35.70 -0.53 0.40
N SER A 78 -34.98 -0.55 -0.73
CA SER A 78 -33.55 -0.26 -0.72
C SER A 78 -33.28 1.19 -0.34
N LEU A 79 -34.09 2.14 -0.81
CA LEU A 79 -33.96 3.55 -0.43
C LEU A 79 -34.25 3.75 1.05
N ILE A 80 -35.31 3.14 1.60
CA ILE A 80 -35.61 3.22 3.04
C ILE A 80 -34.42 2.71 3.87
N LYS A 81 -33.83 1.56 3.50
CA LYS A 81 -32.65 1.03 4.20
C LYS A 81 -31.42 1.94 4.07
N TYR A 82 -31.24 2.61 2.93
CA TYR A 82 -30.16 3.59 2.73
C TYR A 82 -30.35 4.84 3.61
N LEU A 83 -31.58 5.30 3.78
CA LEU A 83 -31.92 6.43 4.64
C LEU A 83 -31.81 6.08 6.15
N GLY A 84 -31.83 4.79 6.50
CA GLY A 84 -31.62 4.33 7.87
C GLY A 84 -32.80 4.64 8.80
N LYS A 85 -32.53 4.85 10.09
CA LYS A 85 -33.56 4.96 11.14
C LYS A 85 -34.60 6.07 10.95
N ALA A 86 -34.25 7.13 10.21
CA ALA A 86 -35.16 8.25 9.93
C ALA A 86 -36.24 7.92 8.89
N ALA A 87 -36.09 6.82 8.13
CA ALA A 87 -37.05 6.40 7.12
C ALA A 87 -37.82 5.15 7.57
N SER A 88 -39.08 5.06 7.15
CA SER A 88 -39.94 3.91 7.43
C SER A 88 -40.80 3.56 6.21
N ALA A 89 -41.41 2.38 6.23
CA ALA A 89 -42.33 1.96 5.18
C ALA A 89 -43.59 2.85 5.09
N THR A 90 -43.94 3.57 6.15
CA THR A 90 -45.16 4.39 6.26
C THR A 90 -45.04 5.78 5.67
N LEU A 91 -43.81 6.30 5.49
CA LEU A 91 -43.59 7.60 4.84
C LEU A 91 -44.02 7.56 3.37
N ASN A 92 -44.59 8.64 2.85
CA ASN A 92 -44.86 8.74 1.42
C ASN A 92 -43.56 8.94 0.63
N ASP A 93 -43.62 8.77 -0.69
CA ASP A 93 -42.42 8.81 -1.53
C ASP A 93 -41.76 10.20 -1.55
N GLU A 94 -42.55 11.28 -1.46
CA GLU A 94 -42.05 12.66 -1.36
C GLU A 94 -41.20 12.89 -0.11
N ALA A 95 -41.68 12.48 1.06
CA ALA A 95 -40.94 12.56 2.32
C ALA A 95 -39.65 11.74 2.29
N LEU A 96 -39.64 10.58 1.60
CA LEU A 96 -38.41 9.79 1.42
C LEU A 96 -37.38 10.53 0.54
N ILE A 97 -37.83 11.25 -0.49
CA ILE A 97 -36.94 12.05 -1.35
C ILE A 97 -36.43 13.29 -0.60
N ASP A 98 -37.24 13.91 0.26
CA ASP A 98 -36.79 15.03 1.09
C ASP A 98 -35.72 14.60 2.10
N LEU A 99 -35.93 13.45 2.78
CA LEU A 99 -34.91 12.85 3.64
C LEU A 99 -33.63 12.51 2.89
N LEU A 100 -33.75 12.02 1.64
CA LEU A 100 -32.59 11.77 0.78
C LEU A 100 -31.81 13.06 0.52
N HIS A 101 -32.48 14.15 0.17
CA HIS A 101 -31.83 15.44 -0.05
C HIS A 101 -31.19 16.00 1.23
N GLN A 102 -31.81 15.83 2.40
CA GLN A 102 -31.26 16.27 3.68
C GLN A 102 -29.98 15.52 4.07
N LYS A 103 -29.83 14.26 3.64
CA LYS A 103 -28.62 13.46 3.85
C LYS A 103 -27.47 13.83 2.92
N MET A 104 -27.72 14.55 1.82
CA MET A 104 -26.66 14.93 0.90
C MET A 104 -25.80 16.05 1.48
N ILE A 105 -24.50 16.03 1.21
CA ILE A 105 -23.66 17.21 1.41
C ILE A 105 -24.06 18.31 0.43
N ALA A 106 -23.86 19.58 0.81
CA ALA A 106 -24.34 20.71 0.01
C ALA A 106 -23.48 20.97 -1.23
N SER A 107 -22.17 20.80 -1.09
CA SER A 107 -21.19 21.07 -2.17
C SER A 107 -21.25 20.02 -3.27
N THR A 108 -21.10 20.46 -4.51
CA THR A 108 -20.90 19.59 -5.69
C THR A 108 -19.44 19.22 -5.89
N ASN A 109 -18.50 20.01 -5.33
CA ASN A 109 -17.09 19.67 -5.29
C ASN A 109 -16.79 18.90 -4.01
N LEU A 110 -16.68 17.57 -4.12
CA LEU A 110 -16.48 16.67 -2.97
C LEU A 110 -15.15 16.90 -2.23
N ASN A 111 -14.16 17.56 -2.86
CA ASN A 111 -12.86 17.84 -2.26
C ASN A 111 -12.85 19.14 -1.46
N GLN A 112 -13.68 20.12 -1.85
CA GLN A 112 -13.80 21.43 -1.22
C GLN A 112 -15.23 21.61 -0.66
N VAL A 113 -15.37 21.33 0.62
CA VAL A 113 -16.68 21.31 1.32
C VAL A 113 -16.60 22.11 2.61
N SER A 114 -17.77 22.54 3.12
CA SER A 114 -17.89 23.22 4.42
C SER A 114 -17.42 22.33 5.56
N ASP A 115 -17.08 22.91 6.72
CA ASP A 115 -16.62 22.10 7.88
C ASP A 115 -17.71 21.15 8.40
N GLU A 116 -18.99 21.50 8.25
CA GLU A 116 -20.10 20.60 8.56
C GLU A 116 -20.11 19.38 7.61
N ASP A 117 -19.93 19.62 6.31
CA ASP A 117 -19.88 18.54 5.31
C ASP A 117 -18.60 17.70 5.44
N LYS A 118 -17.47 18.28 5.89
CA LYS A 118 -16.27 17.50 6.26
C LYS A 118 -16.56 16.50 7.38
N LYS A 119 -17.34 16.91 8.39
CA LYS A 119 -17.78 15.99 9.47
C LYS A 119 -18.66 14.88 8.94
N LYS A 120 -19.60 15.18 8.02
CA LYS A 120 -20.43 14.16 7.35
C LYS A 120 -19.59 13.17 6.54
N GLN A 121 -18.63 13.66 5.76
CA GLN A 121 -17.68 12.82 5.03
C GLN A 121 -16.88 11.92 5.99
N SER A 122 -16.38 12.48 7.09
CA SER A 122 -15.57 11.72 8.05
C SER A 122 -16.37 10.63 8.77
N ALA A 123 -17.65 10.90 9.06
CA ALA A 123 -18.56 9.91 9.62
C ALA A 123 -18.86 8.75 8.66
N ALA A 124 -18.95 9.01 7.35
CA ALA A 124 -19.15 7.97 6.34
C ALA A 124 -18.03 6.92 6.36
N GLY A 125 -16.77 7.33 6.57
CA GLY A 125 -15.65 6.40 6.61
C GLY A 125 -15.66 5.42 7.80
N GLU A 126 -16.39 5.72 8.86
CA GLU A 126 -16.59 4.79 9.97
C GLU A 126 -17.53 3.63 9.57
N HIS A 127 -18.41 3.81 8.59
CA HIS A 127 -19.36 2.81 8.06
C HIS A 127 -18.83 2.01 6.86
N LEU A 128 -17.54 2.09 6.55
CA LEU A 128 -16.91 1.30 5.48
C LEU A 128 -15.99 0.19 6.05
N ARG A 129 -15.90 0.09 7.37
CA ARG A 129 -14.99 -0.82 8.07
C ARG A 129 -15.65 -2.17 8.28
N HIS A 130 -15.23 -3.17 7.50
CA HIS A 130 -15.81 -4.53 7.56
C HIS A 130 -15.11 -5.48 8.52
N ALA A 131 -13.81 -5.33 8.77
CA ALA A 131 -13.07 -6.30 9.61
C ALA A 131 -13.57 -6.39 11.06
N GLY A 132 -14.12 -5.30 11.59
CA GLY A 132 -14.80 -5.35 12.89
C GLY A 132 -16.21 -5.95 12.83
N GLU A 133 -16.79 -5.94 11.63
CA GLU A 133 -18.08 -6.52 11.24
C GLU A 133 -18.13 -8.04 11.46
N HIS A 134 -17.01 -8.67 11.10
CA HIS A 134 -16.86 -10.10 10.85
C HIS A 134 -16.06 -10.85 11.94
N ASN A 135 -16.28 -10.48 13.21
CA ASN A 135 -15.74 -11.18 14.40
C ASN A 135 -16.84 -11.54 15.42
N GLN A 136 -18.05 -11.76 14.93
CA GLN A 136 -19.25 -11.91 15.74
C GLN A 136 -19.65 -13.37 15.92
N ARG A 137 -18.93 -14.31 15.29
CA ARG A 137 -19.18 -15.74 15.48
C ARG A 137 -18.80 -16.14 16.90
N SER A 138 -19.75 -16.80 17.56
CA SER A 138 -19.50 -17.47 18.83
C SER A 138 -18.37 -18.48 18.69
N LEU A 139 -17.48 -18.52 19.69
CA LEU A 139 -16.43 -19.51 19.89
C LEU A 139 -16.96 -20.80 20.52
N SER A 140 -18.27 -20.90 20.82
CA SER A 140 -18.88 -22.17 21.23
C SER A 140 -18.59 -23.26 20.19
N PHE A 141 -18.20 -24.43 20.67
CA PHE A 141 -17.56 -25.45 19.84
C PHE A 141 -18.58 -26.43 19.29
N SER A 142 -18.96 -26.27 18.01
CA SER A 142 -19.80 -27.23 17.29
C SER A 142 -18.93 -28.19 16.45
N PHE A 143 -19.39 -29.45 16.31
CA PHE A 143 -18.80 -30.43 15.39
C PHE A 143 -18.71 -29.88 13.95
N TRP A 144 -19.71 -29.11 13.52
CA TRP A 144 -19.76 -28.52 12.18
C TRP A 144 -18.66 -27.48 11.94
N ASP A 145 -18.31 -26.67 12.95
CA ASP A 145 -17.25 -25.66 12.82
C ASP A 145 -15.88 -26.30 12.60
N SER A 146 -15.62 -27.43 13.27
CA SER A 146 -14.38 -28.19 13.08
C SER A 146 -14.27 -28.75 11.66
N LEU A 147 -15.38 -29.28 11.12
CA LEU A 147 -15.40 -29.83 9.76
C LEU A 147 -15.17 -28.75 8.71
N VAL A 148 -15.87 -27.61 8.82
CA VAL A 148 -15.71 -26.48 7.90
C VAL A 148 -14.30 -25.89 8.00
N GLY A 149 -13.77 -25.68 9.22
CA GLY A 149 -12.41 -25.17 9.43
C GLY A 149 -11.33 -26.09 8.83
N ARG A 150 -11.49 -27.42 8.93
CA ARG A 150 -10.61 -28.41 8.27
C ARG A 150 -10.72 -28.34 6.75
N PHE A 151 -11.94 -28.26 6.22
CA PHE A 151 -12.17 -28.13 4.78
C PHE A 151 -11.52 -26.85 4.23
N LEU A 152 -11.75 -25.70 4.86
CA LEU A 152 -11.15 -24.42 4.45
C LEU A 152 -9.62 -24.45 4.56
N SER A 153 -9.07 -25.10 5.59
CA SER A 153 -7.62 -25.26 5.73
C SER A 153 -7.03 -26.11 4.60
N TRP A 154 -7.72 -27.21 4.23
CA TRP A 154 -7.36 -28.03 3.08
C TRP A 154 -7.48 -27.26 1.77
N LEU A 155 -8.58 -26.52 1.58
CA LEU A 155 -8.85 -25.72 0.39
C LEU A 155 -7.74 -24.68 0.19
N TYR A 156 -7.36 -23.96 1.25
CA TYR A 156 -6.24 -23.01 1.21
C TYR A 156 -4.94 -23.68 0.73
N GLN A 157 -4.53 -24.79 1.36
CA GLN A 157 -3.31 -25.51 1.00
C GLN A 157 -3.30 -26.02 -0.44
N LYS A 158 -4.46 -26.41 -0.98
CA LYS A 158 -4.57 -26.88 -2.38
C LYS A 158 -4.62 -25.75 -3.39
N THR A 159 -5.12 -24.58 -3.00
CA THR A 159 -5.35 -23.46 -3.91
C THR A 159 -4.17 -22.49 -3.98
N VAL A 160 -3.26 -22.51 -3.00
CA VAL A 160 -2.06 -21.65 -2.99
C VAL A 160 -0.92 -22.14 -3.91
N VAL A 161 -1.11 -23.28 -4.59
CA VAL A 161 -0.04 -23.94 -5.38
C VAL A 161 0.10 -23.37 -6.79
N SER A 162 -0.96 -22.82 -7.38
CA SER A 162 -0.92 -22.24 -8.73
C SER A 162 -2.08 -21.27 -8.97
N LEU A 163 -1.96 -20.38 -9.96
CA LEU A 163 -3.03 -19.44 -10.34
C LEU A 163 -4.33 -20.14 -10.74
N ASP A 164 -4.26 -21.29 -11.43
CA ASP A 164 -5.46 -22.03 -11.83
C ASP A 164 -6.18 -22.64 -10.63
N SER A 165 -5.42 -23.20 -9.69
CA SER A 165 -5.98 -23.71 -8.43
C SER A 165 -6.49 -22.57 -7.55
N PHE A 166 -5.83 -21.42 -7.56
CA PHE A 166 -6.26 -20.22 -6.87
C PHE A 166 -7.63 -19.73 -7.38
N LYS A 167 -7.83 -19.67 -8.70
CA LYS A 167 -9.14 -19.34 -9.31
C LYS A 167 -10.25 -20.30 -8.86
N LYS A 168 -9.95 -21.60 -8.74
CA LYS A 168 -10.92 -22.61 -8.26
C LYS A 168 -11.37 -22.39 -6.82
N ARG A 169 -10.58 -21.68 -5.98
CA ARG A 169 -10.98 -21.30 -4.62
C ARG A 169 -12.32 -20.57 -4.61
N PHE A 170 -12.52 -19.68 -5.58
CA PHE A 170 -13.69 -18.82 -5.67
C PHE A 170 -14.97 -19.54 -6.14
N ILE A 171 -14.89 -20.86 -6.41
CA ILE A 171 -16.09 -21.71 -6.54
C ILE A 171 -16.75 -21.95 -5.17
N PHE A 172 -15.92 -22.04 -4.12
CA PHE A 172 -16.33 -22.36 -2.76
C PHE A 172 -16.44 -21.13 -1.85
N VAL A 173 -15.66 -20.10 -2.12
CA VAL A 173 -15.65 -18.82 -1.40
C VAL A 173 -15.91 -17.72 -2.42
N ARG A 174 -17.18 -17.45 -2.71
CA ARG A 174 -17.62 -16.85 -3.97
C ARG A 174 -17.53 -15.33 -4.04
N ASN A 175 -17.63 -14.67 -2.90
CA ASN A 175 -17.65 -13.22 -2.79
C ASN A 175 -16.83 -12.75 -1.57
N GLU A 176 -16.62 -11.44 -1.46
CA GLU A 176 -15.81 -10.83 -0.40
C GLU A 176 -16.33 -11.14 1.01
N LYS A 177 -17.66 -11.21 1.17
CA LYS A 177 -18.28 -11.54 2.45
C LYS A 177 -17.92 -12.97 2.87
N GLU A 178 -18.12 -13.94 1.98
CA GLU A 178 -17.74 -15.35 2.24
C GLU A 178 -16.25 -15.49 2.52
N LEU A 179 -15.40 -14.65 1.91
CA LEU A 179 -13.96 -14.66 2.13
C LEU A 179 -13.57 -14.15 3.52
N LEU A 180 -14.14 -13.03 3.98
CA LEU A 180 -13.93 -12.55 5.35
C LEU A 180 -14.48 -13.54 6.38
N GLU A 181 -15.64 -14.14 6.13
CA GLU A 181 -16.20 -15.20 6.96
C GLU A 181 -15.31 -16.45 7.01
N ALA A 182 -14.69 -16.85 5.89
CA ALA A 182 -13.74 -17.95 5.85
C ALA A 182 -12.50 -17.66 6.73
N GLY A 183 -12.01 -16.40 6.71
CA GLY A 183 -10.95 -15.95 7.60
C GLY A 183 -11.32 -16.07 9.08
N GLU A 184 -12.51 -15.62 9.46
CA GLU A 184 -13.03 -15.70 10.82
C GLU A 184 -13.17 -17.17 11.30
N ILE A 185 -13.72 -18.05 10.45
CA ILE A 185 -13.86 -19.48 10.76
C ILE A 185 -12.49 -20.14 10.97
N LEU A 186 -11.51 -19.82 10.12
CA LEU A 186 -10.15 -20.33 10.29
C LEU A 186 -9.50 -19.77 11.55
N ALA A 187 -9.70 -18.50 11.89
CA ALA A 187 -9.18 -17.88 13.10
C ALA A 187 -9.74 -18.56 14.35
N LYS A 188 -11.05 -18.84 14.38
CA LYS A 188 -11.69 -19.66 15.42
C LYS A 188 -11.05 -21.04 15.52
N ALA A 189 -10.84 -21.73 14.40
CA ALA A 189 -10.19 -23.05 14.41
C ALA A 189 -8.77 -22.99 15.00
N ARG A 190 -7.97 -21.98 14.63
CA ARG A 190 -6.62 -21.77 15.16
C ARG A 190 -6.62 -21.40 16.65
N PHE A 191 -7.60 -20.63 17.11
CA PHE A 191 -7.79 -20.36 18.54
C PHE A 191 -7.97 -21.65 19.35
N HIS A 192 -8.87 -22.55 18.92
CA HIS A 192 -9.11 -23.81 19.63
C HIS A 192 -7.88 -24.73 19.63
N GLU A 193 -7.15 -24.81 18.50
CA GLU A 193 -5.89 -25.54 18.41
C GLU A 193 -4.84 -24.94 19.36
N ALA A 194 -4.68 -23.61 19.37
CA ALA A 194 -3.72 -22.95 20.26
C ALA A 194 -4.07 -23.15 21.74
N TYR A 195 -5.35 -23.06 22.12
CA TYR A 195 -5.80 -23.28 23.48
C TYR A 195 -5.55 -24.71 23.97
N ALA A 196 -5.68 -25.69 23.08
CA ALA A 196 -5.44 -27.10 23.40
C ALA A 196 -3.95 -27.47 23.42
N GLU A 197 -3.17 -26.95 22.47
CA GLU A 197 -1.83 -27.45 22.17
C GLU A 197 -0.69 -26.53 22.61
N VAL A 198 -0.91 -25.23 22.84
CA VAL A 198 0.17 -24.25 23.10
C VAL A 198 0.20 -23.85 24.59
N PRO A 199 1.24 -24.25 25.35
CA PRO A 199 1.34 -23.97 26.79
C PRO A 199 1.21 -22.49 27.14
N ALA A 200 1.96 -21.61 26.47
CA ALA A 200 1.93 -20.17 26.71
C ALA A 200 0.55 -19.57 26.48
N TYR A 201 -0.17 -20.04 25.45
CA TYR A 201 -1.49 -19.50 25.12
C TYR A 201 -2.53 -19.88 26.17
N LYS A 202 -2.49 -21.13 26.65
CA LYS A 202 -3.33 -21.58 27.77
C LYS A 202 -3.08 -20.74 29.03
N GLN A 203 -1.82 -20.48 29.36
CA GLN A 203 -1.46 -19.63 30.50
C GLN A 203 -1.90 -18.17 30.31
N HIS A 204 -1.76 -17.62 29.10
CA HIS A 204 -2.21 -16.27 28.76
C HIS A 204 -3.72 -16.13 28.98
N MET A 205 -4.51 -17.11 28.51
CA MET A 205 -5.96 -17.16 28.73
C MET A 205 -6.33 -17.20 30.21
N LEU A 206 -5.65 -18.03 31.02
CA LEU A 206 -5.90 -18.09 32.46
C LEU A 206 -5.55 -16.77 33.16
N ARG A 207 -4.39 -16.19 32.85
CA ARG A 207 -3.90 -14.95 33.46
C ARG A 207 -4.83 -13.75 33.21
N TYR A 208 -5.38 -13.65 32.01
CA TYR A 208 -6.29 -12.57 31.64
C TYR A 208 -7.78 -12.94 31.84
N ASN A 209 -8.07 -14.00 32.61
CA ASN A 209 -9.43 -14.45 32.91
C ASN A 209 -10.31 -14.67 31.67
N GLY A 210 -9.70 -15.08 30.56
CA GLY A 210 -10.41 -15.39 29.32
C GLY A 210 -11.28 -16.64 29.50
N LYS A 211 -12.59 -16.45 29.68
CA LYS A 211 -13.57 -17.54 29.79
C LYS A 211 -14.32 -17.70 28.47
N ILE A 212 -14.44 -18.95 28.02
CA ILE A 212 -15.26 -19.30 26.85
C ILE A 212 -16.64 -19.69 27.38
N VAL A 213 -17.63 -18.86 27.07
CA VAL A 213 -19.06 -19.15 27.25
C VAL A 213 -19.73 -19.07 25.87
N ASP A 214 -21.00 -19.44 25.77
CA ASP A 214 -21.68 -19.56 24.48
C ASP A 214 -21.76 -18.25 23.69
N THR A 215 -21.67 -17.10 24.36
CA THR A 215 -21.67 -15.78 23.73
C THR A 215 -20.27 -15.23 23.45
N THR A 216 -19.19 -15.90 23.89
CA THR A 216 -17.82 -15.44 23.67
C THR A 216 -17.50 -15.49 22.19
N THR A 217 -17.02 -14.38 21.65
CA THR A 217 -16.52 -14.23 20.27
C THR A 217 -15.01 -14.11 20.27
N LEU A 218 -14.40 -14.04 19.08
CA LEU A 218 -12.95 -13.77 18.98
C LEU A 218 -12.60 -12.44 19.66
N ARG A 219 -13.45 -11.42 19.56
CA ARG A 219 -13.23 -10.09 20.17
C ARG A 219 -13.06 -10.08 21.68
N ASP A 220 -13.71 -11.02 22.34
CA ASP A 220 -13.68 -11.15 23.80
C ASP A 220 -12.39 -11.83 24.30
N ILE A 221 -11.59 -12.38 23.39
CA ILE A 221 -10.35 -13.06 23.73
C ILE A 221 -9.22 -12.03 23.96
N PRO A 222 -8.45 -12.16 25.07
CA PRO A 222 -7.33 -11.29 25.37
C PRO A 222 -6.36 -11.13 24.19
N ILE A 223 -5.99 -9.88 23.91
CA ILE A 223 -5.03 -9.53 22.86
C ILE A 223 -3.63 -9.97 23.29
N THR A 224 -2.92 -10.64 22.39
CA THR A 224 -1.50 -10.97 22.56
C THR A 224 -0.62 -9.90 21.90
N ASN A 225 0.55 -9.63 22.47
CA ASN A 225 1.56 -8.76 21.87
C ASN A 225 2.97 -9.21 22.30
N LYS A 226 3.98 -8.51 21.80
CA LYS A 226 5.38 -8.85 22.08
C LYS A 226 5.71 -8.85 23.57
N GLU A 227 5.20 -7.89 24.32
CA GLU A 227 5.52 -7.73 25.74
C GLU A 227 4.73 -8.69 26.62
N ASN A 228 3.41 -8.78 26.41
CA ASN A 228 2.53 -9.54 27.28
C ASN A 228 2.53 -11.05 26.97
N TYR A 229 2.92 -11.47 25.77
CA TYR A 229 2.80 -12.86 25.33
C TYR A 229 4.13 -13.48 24.96
N ILE A 230 4.99 -12.78 24.22
CA ILE A 230 6.26 -13.36 23.75
C ILE A 230 7.35 -13.22 24.81
N LYS A 231 7.74 -11.98 25.15
CA LYS A 231 8.79 -11.69 26.13
C LYS A 231 8.41 -12.07 27.57
N TYR A 232 7.12 -12.26 27.82
CA TYR A 232 6.65 -12.72 29.13
C TYR A 232 7.07 -14.16 29.45
N GLN A 233 7.30 -15.01 28.43
CA GLN A 233 7.58 -16.42 28.69
C GLN A 233 8.98 -16.60 29.27
N LYS A 234 9.08 -17.42 30.30
CA LYS A 234 10.38 -17.89 30.82
C LYS A 234 11.09 -18.78 29.80
N TYR A 235 10.34 -19.58 29.07
CA TYR A 235 10.81 -20.46 28.00
C TYR A 235 10.06 -20.08 26.72
N ASP A 236 10.76 -19.57 25.71
CA ASP A 236 10.14 -19.12 24.46
C ASP A 236 9.50 -20.27 23.66
N SER A 237 10.00 -21.50 23.84
CA SER A 237 9.39 -22.73 23.31
C SER A 237 7.96 -22.95 23.75
N ASP A 238 7.51 -22.39 24.88
CA ASP A 238 6.13 -22.50 25.35
C ASP A 238 5.14 -21.80 24.41
N THR A 239 5.63 -20.91 23.54
CA THR A 239 4.83 -20.29 22.46
C THR A 239 4.60 -21.23 21.28
N HIS A 240 5.22 -22.41 21.27
CA HIS A 240 5.08 -23.42 20.22
C HIS A 240 4.15 -24.55 20.63
N LYS A 241 3.61 -25.27 19.64
CA LYS A 241 2.80 -26.47 19.85
C LYS A 241 3.54 -27.46 20.75
N TYR A 242 2.87 -27.87 21.81
CA TYR A 242 3.36 -28.80 22.83
C TYR A 242 4.64 -28.34 23.56
N GLY A 243 4.97 -27.05 23.51
CA GLY A 243 6.21 -26.52 24.10
C GLY A 243 7.48 -26.94 23.37
N LYS A 244 7.39 -27.30 22.08
CA LYS A 244 8.50 -27.90 21.31
C LYS A 244 8.82 -27.11 20.06
N TYR A 245 10.11 -26.92 19.81
CA TYR A 245 10.58 -26.43 18.52
C TYR A 245 10.34 -27.45 17.41
N PRO A 246 10.11 -26.98 16.17
CA PRO A 246 10.11 -27.84 15.01
C PRO A 246 11.49 -28.52 14.86
N ALA A 247 11.50 -29.80 14.47
CA ALA A 247 12.73 -30.58 14.32
C ALA A 247 13.63 -30.05 13.18
N TYR A 248 13.01 -29.58 12.11
CA TYR A 248 13.66 -28.89 11.00
C TYR A 248 13.03 -27.50 10.89
N GLY A 249 13.87 -26.48 10.96
CA GLY A 249 13.40 -25.11 11.01
C GLY A 249 14.50 -24.08 10.94
N LYS A 250 14.06 -22.83 10.85
CA LYS A 250 14.89 -21.63 10.76
C LYS A 250 14.63 -20.72 11.96
N VAL A 251 15.64 -19.98 12.40
CA VAL A 251 15.47 -18.94 13.41
C VAL A 251 15.70 -17.56 12.77
N ASP A 252 14.66 -16.74 12.78
CA ASP A 252 14.74 -15.33 12.38
C ASP A 252 14.78 -14.41 13.60
N THR A 253 15.26 -13.17 13.46
CA THR A 253 15.17 -12.13 14.47
C THR A 253 14.50 -10.86 13.94
N SER A 254 13.88 -10.10 14.84
CA SER A 254 13.43 -8.74 14.51
C SER A 254 14.61 -7.75 14.56
N THR A 255 14.60 -6.72 13.70
CA THR A 255 15.61 -5.66 13.60
C THR A 255 15.65 -4.67 14.78
N GLY A 256 15.30 -5.11 16.00
CA GLY A 256 14.95 -4.26 17.14
C GLY A 256 15.84 -3.02 17.30
N THR A 257 15.23 -1.84 17.26
CA THR A 257 15.90 -0.53 17.42
C THR A 257 16.07 -0.14 18.88
N THR A 258 15.38 -0.80 19.83
CA THR A 258 15.28 -0.38 21.24
C THR A 258 15.44 -1.51 22.27
N GLY A 259 16.18 -2.59 21.95
CA GLY A 259 16.50 -3.64 22.94
C GLY A 259 16.97 -4.98 22.38
N LYS A 260 16.99 -6.02 23.23
CA LYS A 260 17.37 -7.40 22.85
C LYS A 260 16.42 -7.95 21.78
N ALA A 261 16.96 -8.35 20.63
CA ALA A 261 16.19 -8.88 19.52
C ALA A 261 15.41 -10.15 19.91
N THR A 262 14.15 -10.25 19.47
CA THR A 262 13.32 -11.44 19.66
C THR A 262 13.62 -12.47 18.56
N ALA A 263 13.88 -13.72 18.96
CA ALA A 263 14.07 -14.85 18.05
C ALA A 263 12.73 -15.50 17.68
N TRP A 264 12.61 -15.96 16.43
CA TRP A 264 11.41 -16.57 15.87
C TRP A 264 11.78 -17.90 15.22
N VAL A 265 11.45 -19.00 15.89
CA VAL A 265 11.71 -20.36 15.38
C VAL A 265 10.54 -20.80 14.49
N ARG A 266 10.82 -20.96 13.19
CA ARG A 266 9.86 -21.32 12.12
C ARG A 266 10.12 -22.74 11.63
N GLY A 267 9.06 -23.49 11.35
CA GLY A 267 9.19 -24.85 10.81
C GLY A 267 9.22 -24.88 9.28
N ASP A 268 9.81 -25.92 8.70
CA ASP A 268 9.90 -26.08 7.23
C ASP A 268 8.55 -26.01 6.53
N ARG A 269 7.51 -26.64 7.07
CA ARG A 269 6.16 -26.61 6.48
C ARG A 269 5.58 -25.21 6.42
N GLU A 270 5.87 -24.40 7.43
CA GLU A 270 5.46 -22.99 7.47
C GLU A 270 6.20 -22.19 6.39
N LEU A 271 7.51 -22.39 6.26
CA LEU A 271 8.31 -21.72 5.24
C LEU A 271 7.86 -22.12 3.83
N GLU A 272 7.60 -23.41 3.57
CA GLU A 272 7.14 -23.90 2.26
C GLU A 272 5.80 -23.29 1.83
N VAL A 273 4.88 -23.03 2.76
CA VAL A 273 3.62 -22.36 2.44
C VAL A 273 3.84 -20.88 2.14
N VAL A 274 4.73 -20.20 2.86
CA VAL A 274 5.12 -18.80 2.57
C VAL A 274 5.79 -18.68 1.20
N LYS A 275 6.64 -19.64 0.81
CA LYS A 275 7.25 -19.66 -0.53
C LYS A 275 6.18 -19.75 -1.63
N LYS A 276 5.18 -20.60 -1.45
CA LYS A 276 4.07 -20.77 -2.41
C LYS A 276 3.19 -19.53 -2.51
N THR A 277 2.90 -18.83 -1.42
CA THR A 277 2.12 -17.57 -1.49
C THR A 277 2.88 -16.48 -2.24
N LEU A 278 4.20 -16.39 -2.04
CA LEU A 278 5.06 -15.46 -2.78
C LEU A 278 5.16 -15.82 -4.26
N GLU A 279 5.34 -17.10 -4.60
CA GLU A 279 5.31 -17.57 -6.00
C GLU A 279 3.97 -17.25 -6.68
N LEU A 280 2.85 -17.40 -5.96
CA LEU A 280 1.54 -17.05 -6.49
C LEU A 280 1.41 -15.54 -6.75
N ALA A 281 1.90 -14.70 -5.82
CA ALA A 281 1.89 -13.25 -5.96
C ALA A 281 2.79 -12.79 -7.14
N GLU A 282 3.99 -13.37 -7.26
CA GLU A 282 4.89 -13.11 -8.38
C GLU A 282 4.25 -13.50 -9.72
N LYS A 283 3.68 -14.71 -9.82
CA LYS A 283 2.98 -15.14 -11.04
C LYS A 283 1.76 -14.27 -11.35
N ALA A 284 1.03 -13.80 -10.34
CA ALA A 284 -0.09 -12.89 -10.54
C ALA A 284 0.37 -11.54 -11.13
N GLN A 285 1.55 -11.06 -10.72
CA GLN A 285 2.08 -9.76 -11.13
C GLN A 285 2.85 -9.82 -12.46
N PHE A 286 3.68 -10.84 -12.65
CA PHE A 286 4.64 -10.94 -13.76
C PHE A 286 4.33 -12.07 -14.75
N GLY A 287 3.30 -12.89 -14.50
CA GLY A 287 2.89 -13.96 -15.38
C GLY A 287 3.96 -15.06 -15.51
N ASN A 288 4.31 -15.39 -16.75
CA ASN A 288 5.35 -16.39 -17.06
C ASN A 288 6.73 -15.76 -17.36
N ARG A 289 6.91 -14.47 -17.04
CA ARG A 289 8.18 -13.77 -17.26
C ARG A 289 9.27 -14.42 -16.41
N LYS A 290 10.44 -14.67 -17.00
CA LYS A 290 11.61 -15.11 -16.23
C LYS A 290 12.09 -13.96 -15.35
N ILE A 291 12.36 -14.24 -14.07
CA ILE A 291 12.78 -13.22 -13.11
C ILE A 291 14.25 -13.42 -12.71
N SER A 292 14.99 -12.32 -12.61
CA SER A 292 16.29 -12.26 -11.94
C SER A 292 16.23 -11.28 -10.78
N TYR A 293 16.32 -11.79 -9.56
CA TYR A 293 16.28 -11.00 -8.35
C TYR A 293 17.68 -10.55 -7.94
N ILE A 294 17.79 -9.28 -7.56
CA ILE A 294 18.92 -8.76 -6.81
C ILE A 294 18.42 -8.40 -5.41
N ASN A 295 18.79 -9.22 -4.43
CA ASN A 295 18.31 -9.06 -3.06
C ASN A 295 19.21 -8.08 -2.28
N ALA A 296 18.73 -6.84 -2.18
CA ALA A 296 19.35 -5.76 -1.45
C ALA A 296 18.82 -5.59 -0.01
N PHE A 297 18.02 -6.52 0.51
CA PHE A 297 17.71 -6.55 1.94
C PHE A 297 18.92 -7.01 2.74
N ALA A 298 19.06 -6.49 3.96
CA ALA A 298 20.14 -6.90 4.87
C ALA A 298 20.17 -8.42 5.07
N LEU A 299 21.29 -9.04 4.72
CA LEU A 299 21.52 -10.48 4.81
C LEU A 299 22.05 -10.80 6.21
N GLY A 300 21.21 -11.40 7.04
CA GLY A 300 21.55 -11.75 8.42
C GLY A 300 20.39 -12.52 9.05
N PRO A 301 20.29 -12.54 10.39
CA PRO A 301 19.23 -13.28 11.06
C PRO A 301 17.84 -12.70 10.80
N TRP A 302 17.70 -11.59 10.10
CA TRP A 302 16.40 -10.96 9.82
C TRP A 302 15.60 -11.73 8.77
N ALA A 303 14.30 -11.90 9.05
CA ALA A 303 13.37 -12.61 8.16
C ALA A 303 13.39 -12.04 6.73
N THR A 304 13.38 -10.71 6.58
CA THR A 304 13.30 -10.04 5.27
C THR A 304 14.46 -10.38 4.33
N GLY A 305 15.67 -10.61 4.84
CA GLY A 305 16.84 -10.92 4.00
C GLY A 305 16.84 -12.36 3.50
N LEU A 306 17.01 -13.31 4.43
CA LEU A 306 17.22 -14.72 4.07
C LEU A 306 15.91 -15.45 3.72
N THR A 307 14.77 -15.14 4.36
CA THR A 307 13.50 -15.79 4.01
C THR A 307 13.04 -15.34 2.61
N ALA A 308 13.22 -14.06 2.27
CA ALA A 308 12.95 -13.60 0.92
C ALA A 308 13.89 -14.27 -0.09
N PHE A 309 15.18 -14.40 0.20
CA PHE A 309 16.12 -15.13 -0.65
C PHE A 309 15.65 -16.55 -0.96
N GLU A 310 15.29 -17.32 0.08
CA GLU A 310 14.79 -18.70 -0.08
C GLU A 310 13.51 -18.78 -0.91
N ALA A 311 12.60 -17.82 -0.74
CA ALA A 311 11.37 -17.76 -1.53
C ALA A 311 11.63 -17.40 -2.99
N MET A 312 12.46 -16.37 -3.23
CA MET A 312 12.80 -15.91 -4.58
C MET A 312 13.52 -17.00 -5.39
N ARG A 313 14.34 -17.85 -4.74
CA ARG A 313 15.06 -18.95 -5.39
C ARG A 313 14.15 -20.00 -6.06
N ASN A 314 12.89 -20.10 -5.67
CA ASN A 314 11.91 -20.98 -6.32
C ASN A 314 11.34 -20.39 -7.63
N THR A 315 11.46 -19.08 -7.79
CA THR A 315 10.79 -18.31 -8.86
C THR A 315 11.76 -17.69 -9.88
N GLY A 316 13.04 -17.55 -9.53
CA GLY A 316 14.03 -16.94 -10.39
C GLY A 316 15.49 -17.15 -9.95
N SER A 317 16.42 -16.60 -10.73
CA SER A 317 17.81 -16.43 -10.28
C SER A 317 17.84 -15.39 -9.17
N VAL A 318 18.70 -15.57 -8.17
CA VAL A 318 18.81 -14.62 -7.06
C VAL A 318 20.28 -14.32 -6.79
N PHE A 319 20.64 -13.06 -6.87
CA PHE A 319 21.92 -12.54 -6.43
C PHE A 319 21.73 -11.81 -5.10
N ALA A 320 22.21 -12.41 -4.00
CA ALA A 320 22.04 -11.87 -2.66
C ALA A 320 23.27 -11.05 -2.27
N THR A 321 23.19 -9.73 -2.46
CA THR A 321 24.26 -8.79 -2.14
C THR A 321 24.10 -8.14 -0.79
N GLY A 322 22.86 -8.05 -0.32
CA GLY A 322 22.50 -7.01 0.63
C GLY A 322 22.59 -5.62 0.00
N PRO A 323 22.41 -4.57 0.80
CA PRO A 323 22.41 -3.19 0.32
C PRO A 323 23.85 -2.71 0.02
N ASP A 324 24.41 -3.23 -1.07
CA ASP A 324 25.77 -2.97 -1.56
C ASP A 324 25.67 -2.42 -3.00
N ASN A 325 25.78 -1.10 -3.12
CA ASN A 325 25.55 -0.40 -4.39
C ASN A 325 26.47 -0.86 -5.53
N GLU A 326 27.74 -1.12 -5.23
CA GLU A 326 28.75 -1.51 -6.22
C GLU A 326 28.43 -2.89 -6.78
N LYS A 327 28.21 -3.89 -5.91
CA LYS A 327 27.89 -5.25 -6.35
C LYS A 327 26.57 -5.34 -7.11
N ILE A 328 25.58 -4.54 -6.72
CA ILE A 328 24.29 -4.48 -7.43
C ILE A 328 24.49 -3.92 -8.84
N LEU A 329 25.25 -2.83 -8.99
CA LEU A 329 25.55 -2.28 -10.31
C LEU A 329 26.33 -3.27 -11.17
N ASP A 330 27.36 -3.92 -10.62
CA ASP A 330 28.15 -4.93 -11.33
C ASP A 330 27.28 -6.10 -11.84
N GLU A 331 26.33 -6.57 -11.03
CA GLU A 331 25.40 -7.62 -11.44
C GLU A 331 24.46 -7.17 -12.56
N ILE A 332 23.93 -5.95 -12.48
CA ILE A 332 23.08 -5.38 -13.53
C ILE A 332 23.87 -5.30 -14.85
N LEU A 333 25.12 -4.84 -14.79
CA LEU A 333 26.00 -4.75 -15.95
C LEU A 333 26.32 -6.14 -16.50
N ARG A 334 26.58 -7.14 -15.64
CA ARG A 334 26.81 -8.53 -16.05
C ARG A 334 25.60 -9.13 -16.78
N ILE A 335 24.39 -8.92 -16.26
CA ILE A 335 23.14 -9.37 -16.91
C ILE A 335 23.00 -8.67 -18.28
N THR A 336 23.21 -7.35 -18.32
CA THR A 336 23.11 -6.57 -19.56
C THR A 336 24.10 -7.05 -20.63
N GLN A 337 25.35 -7.30 -20.26
CA GLN A 337 26.38 -7.82 -21.17
C GLN A 337 26.00 -9.22 -21.69
N TYR A 338 25.45 -10.08 -20.84
CA TYR A 338 24.98 -11.40 -21.25
C TYR A 338 23.87 -11.29 -22.31
N GLU A 339 22.88 -10.43 -22.09
CA GLU A 339 21.77 -10.22 -23.03
C GLU A 339 22.24 -9.63 -24.36
N GLN A 340 23.13 -8.63 -24.33
CA GLN A 340 23.73 -8.06 -25.53
C GLN A 340 24.48 -9.14 -26.32
N ARG A 341 25.18 -10.05 -25.63
CA ARG A 341 25.87 -11.17 -26.28
C ARG A 341 24.90 -12.15 -26.92
N GLN A 342 23.78 -12.48 -26.27
CA GLN A 342 22.77 -13.36 -26.87
C GLN A 342 22.16 -12.74 -28.14
N LEU A 343 21.82 -11.45 -28.10
CA LEU A 343 21.35 -10.72 -29.28
C LEU A 343 22.38 -10.76 -30.42
N GLN A 344 23.65 -10.49 -30.13
CA GLN A 344 24.71 -10.53 -31.14
C GLN A 344 24.86 -11.92 -31.78
N LEU A 345 24.77 -12.99 -30.98
CA LEU A 345 24.86 -14.36 -31.48
C LEU A 345 23.69 -14.70 -32.40
N GLU A 346 22.47 -14.33 -32.02
CA GLU A 346 21.29 -14.60 -32.84
C GLU A 346 21.26 -13.77 -34.13
N VAL A 347 21.66 -12.49 -34.07
CA VAL A 347 21.79 -11.66 -35.28
C VAL A 347 22.91 -12.17 -36.20
N SER A 348 24.01 -12.67 -35.64
CA SER A 348 25.08 -13.29 -36.42
C SER A 348 24.59 -14.56 -37.12
N LYS A 349 23.79 -15.37 -36.42
CA LYS A 349 23.14 -16.55 -37.01
C LYS A 349 22.17 -16.16 -38.12
N PHE A 350 21.29 -15.19 -37.87
CA PHE A 350 20.37 -14.65 -38.87
C PHE A 350 21.09 -14.19 -40.15
N ARG A 351 22.25 -13.54 -40.02
CA ARG A 351 23.08 -13.14 -41.16
C ARG A 351 23.76 -14.30 -41.88
N THR A 352 24.09 -15.37 -41.15
CA THR A 352 24.62 -16.60 -41.76
C THR A 352 23.56 -17.28 -42.61
N ASP A 353 22.33 -17.29 -42.12
CA ASP A 353 21.16 -17.84 -42.82
C ASP A 353 20.72 -16.92 -43.99
N ASN A 354 21.04 -15.61 -43.91
CA ASN A 354 20.73 -14.59 -44.91
C ASN A 354 21.99 -13.84 -45.41
N PRO A 355 22.80 -14.41 -46.34
CA PRO A 355 24.10 -13.88 -46.73
C PRO A 355 24.07 -12.48 -47.37
N ASN A 356 22.91 -12.05 -47.88
CA ASN A 356 22.71 -10.72 -48.47
C ASN A 356 22.60 -9.60 -47.41
N VAL A 357 22.56 -9.94 -46.12
CA VAL A 357 22.43 -8.98 -45.02
C VAL A 357 23.80 -8.50 -44.57
N THR A 358 24.06 -7.20 -44.76
CA THR A 358 25.35 -6.59 -44.40
C THR A 358 25.54 -6.50 -42.88
N GLN A 359 26.77 -6.19 -42.45
CA GLN A 359 27.07 -5.93 -41.05
C GLN A 359 26.23 -4.75 -40.50
N GLU A 360 26.18 -3.65 -41.24
CA GLU A 360 25.41 -2.45 -40.89
C GLU A 360 23.91 -2.76 -40.75
N GLN A 361 23.35 -3.55 -41.66
CA GLN A 361 21.97 -4.02 -41.58
C GLN A 361 21.73 -4.90 -40.33
N GLY A 362 22.70 -5.72 -39.93
CA GLY A 362 22.66 -6.47 -38.68
C GLY A 362 22.64 -5.57 -37.43
N GLU A 363 23.37 -4.46 -37.45
CA GLU A 363 23.36 -3.45 -36.39
C GLU A 363 22.00 -2.75 -36.29
N VAL A 364 21.38 -2.46 -37.44
CA VAL A 364 20.00 -1.95 -37.51
C VAL A 364 19.02 -2.94 -36.88
N ILE A 365 19.11 -4.23 -37.20
CA ILE A 365 18.27 -5.27 -36.58
C ILE A 365 18.50 -5.30 -35.06
N SER A 366 19.76 -5.29 -34.63
CA SER A 366 20.12 -5.34 -33.20
C SER A 366 19.54 -4.15 -32.43
N SER A 367 19.67 -2.94 -32.98
CA SER A 367 19.12 -1.71 -32.40
C SER A 367 17.59 -1.75 -32.35
N LEU A 368 16.94 -2.20 -33.43
CA LEU A 368 15.50 -2.36 -33.50
C LEU A 368 14.98 -3.32 -32.42
N ILE A 369 15.55 -4.53 -32.33
CA ILE A 369 15.16 -5.54 -31.34
C ILE A 369 15.38 -5.04 -29.91
N THR A 370 16.52 -4.39 -29.64
CA THR A 370 16.80 -3.80 -28.32
C THR A 370 15.71 -2.80 -27.92
N ASN A 371 15.29 -1.94 -28.85
CA ASN A 371 14.24 -0.95 -28.58
C ASN A 371 12.86 -1.58 -28.40
N ILE A 372 12.51 -2.61 -29.19
CA ILE A 372 11.25 -3.36 -29.06
C ILE A 372 11.19 -3.99 -27.67
N ILE A 373 12.21 -4.75 -27.29
CA ILE A 373 12.23 -5.46 -26.03
C ILE A 373 12.19 -4.47 -24.85
N ARG A 374 12.92 -3.36 -24.92
CA ARG A 374 12.86 -2.30 -23.90
C ARG A 374 11.45 -1.73 -23.75
N GLN A 375 10.74 -1.48 -24.86
CA GLN A 375 9.36 -0.98 -24.82
C GLN A 375 8.37 -2.00 -24.25
N VAL A 376 8.49 -3.28 -24.63
CA VAL A 376 7.65 -4.36 -24.11
C VAL A 376 7.86 -4.56 -22.60
N LEU A 377 9.08 -4.39 -22.09
CA LEU A 377 9.35 -4.47 -20.65
C LEU A 377 8.86 -3.24 -19.88
N LYS A 378 8.90 -2.06 -20.50
CA LYS A 378 8.38 -0.83 -19.90
C LYS A 378 6.86 -0.81 -19.88
N ASN A 379 6.21 -1.33 -20.93
CA ASN A 379 4.77 -1.50 -21.00
C ASN A 379 4.42 -2.99 -21.17
N ARG A 380 4.22 -3.68 -20.05
CA ARG A 380 3.93 -5.13 -20.03
C ARG A 380 2.62 -5.52 -20.71
N GLN A 381 1.74 -4.56 -21.00
CA GLN A 381 0.49 -4.80 -21.73
C GLN A 381 0.63 -4.58 -23.24
N ALA A 382 1.76 -4.05 -23.70
CA ALA A 382 1.97 -3.78 -25.11
C ALA A 382 2.08 -5.07 -25.92
N ASP A 383 1.40 -5.11 -27.06
CA ASP A 383 1.58 -6.17 -28.03
C ASP A 383 2.94 -6.01 -28.74
N LEU A 384 3.69 -7.11 -28.85
CA LEU A 384 5.04 -7.07 -29.39
C LEU A 384 5.06 -6.69 -30.88
N GLU A 385 4.05 -7.13 -31.65
CA GLU A 385 3.94 -6.83 -33.08
C GLU A 385 3.52 -5.37 -33.29
N GLU A 386 2.60 -4.85 -32.47
CA GLU A 386 2.27 -3.42 -32.47
C GLU A 386 3.48 -2.54 -32.13
N VAL A 387 4.25 -2.91 -31.11
CA VAL A 387 5.48 -2.20 -30.73
C VAL A 387 6.49 -2.25 -31.88
N LEU A 388 6.65 -3.40 -32.55
CA LEU A 388 7.52 -3.52 -33.71
C LEU A 388 7.14 -2.53 -34.80
N GLU A 389 5.87 -2.47 -35.21
CA GLU A 389 5.40 -1.56 -36.25
C GLU A 389 5.72 -0.11 -35.90
N GLN A 390 5.46 0.28 -34.64
CA GLN A 390 5.79 1.61 -34.15
C GLN A 390 7.30 1.88 -34.18
N GLN A 391 8.16 0.90 -33.90
CA GLN A 391 9.61 1.08 -33.99
C GLN A 391 10.10 1.12 -35.44
N ILE A 392 9.49 0.36 -36.35
CA ILE A 392 9.81 0.41 -37.79
C ILE A 392 9.54 1.81 -38.35
N THR A 393 8.46 2.49 -37.94
CA THR A 393 8.20 3.86 -38.42
C THR A 393 9.25 4.90 -38.02
N LYS A 394 10.10 4.59 -37.02
CA LYS A 394 11.11 5.50 -36.48
C LYS A 394 12.48 5.38 -37.15
N ILE A 395 12.69 4.35 -37.97
CA ILE A 395 13.94 4.16 -38.74
C ILE A 395 13.83 4.76 -40.14
N SER A 396 14.96 4.99 -40.81
CA SER A 396 15.01 5.59 -42.15
C SER A 396 14.22 4.78 -43.17
N LEU A 397 13.64 5.45 -44.19
CA LEU A 397 12.87 4.81 -45.27
C LEU A 397 13.62 3.63 -45.94
N GLN A 398 14.93 3.76 -46.15
CA GLN A 398 15.77 2.69 -46.68
C GLN A 398 15.82 1.48 -45.73
N ASN A 399 15.99 1.72 -44.44
CA ASN A 399 15.99 0.66 -43.43
C ASN A 399 14.60 0.06 -43.24
N GLN A 400 13.51 0.83 -43.40
CA GLN A 400 12.15 0.31 -43.36
C GLN A 400 11.91 -0.72 -44.47
N GLN A 401 12.31 -0.43 -45.70
CA GLN A 401 12.18 -1.38 -46.82
C GLN A 401 12.96 -2.67 -46.57
N PHE A 402 14.16 -2.55 -46.00
CA PHE A 402 14.97 -3.69 -45.59
C PHE A 402 14.30 -4.52 -44.48
N ILE A 403 13.87 -3.88 -43.39
CA ILE A 403 13.23 -4.56 -42.25
C ILE A 403 11.92 -5.21 -42.69
N ASN A 404 11.13 -4.55 -43.53
CA ASN A 404 9.88 -5.10 -44.06
C ASN A 404 10.09 -6.36 -44.91
N ARG A 405 11.26 -6.54 -45.53
CA ARG A 405 11.60 -7.76 -46.28
C ARG A 405 11.78 -8.98 -45.36
N TYR A 406 12.31 -8.77 -44.16
CA TYR A 406 12.62 -9.83 -43.18
C TYR A 406 11.75 -9.76 -41.94
N LYS A 407 10.56 -9.15 -42.06
CA LYS A 407 9.73 -8.77 -40.92
C LYS A 407 9.35 -9.96 -40.05
N ASP A 408 8.87 -11.05 -40.65
CA ASP A 408 8.43 -12.23 -39.92
C ASP A 408 9.57 -12.91 -39.17
N GLU A 409 10.75 -13.00 -39.78
CA GLU A 409 11.95 -13.55 -39.12
C GLU A 409 12.41 -12.66 -37.95
N ILE A 410 12.36 -11.34 -38.11
CA ILE A 410 12.69 -10.38 -37.04
C ILE A 410 11.66 -10.46 -35.91
N ILE A 411 10.38 -10.69 -36.21
CA ILE A 411 9.33 -10.93 -35.19
C ILE A 411 9.67 -12.18 -34.39
N GLU A 412 9.93 -13.30 -35.04
CA GLU A 412 10.23 -14.56 -34.36
C GLU A 412 11.52 -14.49 -33.55
N LEU A 413 12.54 -13.81 -34.08
CA LEU A 413 13.76 -13.51 -33.34
C LEU A 413 13.48 -12.63 -32.11
N SER A 414 12.65 -11.60 -32.25
CA SER A 414 12.26 -10.71 -31.15
C SER A 414 11.46 -11.47 -30.08
N LYS A 415 10.53 -12.34 -30.47
CA LYS A 415 9.75 -13.21 -29.58
C LYS A 415 10.66 -14.15 -28.79
N LYS A 416 11.61 -14.80 -29.47
CA LYS A 416 12.60 -15.68 -28.83
C LYS A 416 13.44 -14.94 -27.80
N LEU A 417 14.07 -13.82 -28.19
CA LEU A 417 14.93 -13.03 -27.30
C LEU A 417 14.14 -12.42 -26.14
N ASN A 418 12.90 -11.97 -26.37
CA ASN A 418 12.01 -11.51 -25.31
C ASN A 418 11.68 -12.64 -24.32
N ALA A 419 11.41 -13.86 -24.78
CA ALA A 419 11.13 -15.01 -23.91
C ALA A 419 12.35 -15.46 -23.08
N GLU A 420 13.56 -15.23 -23.59
CA GLU A 420 14.82 -15.50 -22.90
C GLU A 420 15.21 -14.39 -21.92
N LYS A 421 14.84 -13.14 -22.20
CA LYS A 421 15.15 -11.98 -21.37
C LYS A 421 14.49 -12.05 -19.99
N THR A 422 15.30 -11.83 -18.97
CA THR A 422 14.84 -11.77 -17.58
C THR A 422 14.38 -10.37 -17.21
N GLN A 423 13.32 -10.28 -16.41
CA GLN A 423 12.97 -9.06 -15.71
C GLN A 423 13.85 -8.96 -14.46
N ILE A 424 14.63 -7.88 -14.34
CA ILE A 424 15.46 -7.64 -13.16
C ILE A 424 14.57 -7.03 -12.06
N LEU A 425 14.50 -7.69 -10.91
CA LEU A 425 13.81 -7.21 -9.71
C LEU A 425 14.82 -6.90 -8.60
N ILE A 426 14.88 -5.64 -8.16
CA ILE A 426 15.71 -5.25 -7.01
C ILE A 426 14.83 -5.22 -5.77
N THR A 427 15.12 -6.02 -4.75
CA THR A 427 14.36 -6.00 -3.49
C THR A 427 15.11 -5.25 -2.40
N GLY A 428 14.48 -4.33 -1.68
CA GLY A 428 15.20 -3.55 -0.67
C GLY A 428 14.35 -2.58 0.14
N TYR A 429 15.02 -1.66 0.84
CA TYR A 429 14.34 -0.59 1.57
C TYR A 429 14.18 0.65 0.67
N PRO A 430 13.08 1.41 0.77
CA PRO A 430 12.89 2.60 -0.08
C PRO A 430 14.04 3.63 -0.01
N PRO A 431 14.59 4.00 1.17
CA PRO A 431 15.70 4.95 1.25
C PRO A 431 16.96 4.45 0.53
N PHE A 432 17.23 3.14 0.63
CA PHE A 432 18.37 2.52 -0.03
C PHE A 432 18.28 2.64 -1.56
N LEU A 433 17.08 2.50 -2.14
CA LEU A 433 16.92 2.63 -3.59
C LEU A 433 17.25 4.03 -4.09
N LYS A 434 16.98 5.07 -3.28
CA LYS A 434 17.36 6.45 -3.61
C LYS A 434 18.89 6.61 -3.58
N ASP A 435 19.54 6.09 -2.54
CA ASP A 435 21.00 6.07 -2.46
C ASP A 435 21.61 5.30 -3.66
N PHE A 436 21.02 4.17 -4.04
CA PHE A 436 21.44 3.36 -5.19
C PHE A 436 21.28 4.11 -6.51
N ALA A 437 20.15 4.78 -6.74
CA ALA A 437 19.91 5.57 -7.95
C ALA A 437 20.94 6.70 -8.11
N ALA A 438 21.23 7.41 -7.02
CA ALA A 438 22.28 8.43 -6.99
C ALA A 438 23.66 7.83 -7.32
N TYR A 439 23.99 6.68 -6.73
CA TYR A 439 25.25 5.98 -6.99
C TYR A 439 25.41 5.58 -8.47
N VAL A 440 24.37 5.02 -9.09
CA VAL A 440 24.42 4.62 -10.52
C VAL A 440 24.64 5.83 -11.42
N LYS A 441 23.97 6.95 -11.12
CA LYS A 441 24.16 8.22 -11.84
C LYS A 441 25.59 8.75 -11.68
N MET A 442 26.13 8.73 -10.46
CA MET A 442 27.52 9.11 -10.17
C MET A 442 28.53 8.26 -10.96
N LYS A 443 28.25 6.96 -11.16
CA LYS A 443 29.07 6.05 -11.97
C LYS A 443 28.90 6.26 -13.49
N GLY A 444 28.08 7.21 -13.92
CA GLY A 444 27.89 7.56 -15.33
C GLY A 444 26.86 6.69 -16.07
N TYR A 445 26.07 5.88 -15.36
CA TYR A 445 25.04 5.02 -15.95
C TYR A 445 23.63 5.60 -15.78
N LYS A 446 22.69 5.13 -16.59
CA LYS A 446 21.26 5.49 -16.50
C LYS A 446 20.42 4.26 -16.17
N LEU A 447 19.65 4.31 -15.07
CA LEU A 447 18.83 3.17 -14.65
C LEU A 447 17.80 2.74 -15.72
N SER A 448 17.31 3.70 -16.50
CA SER A 448 16.34 3.47 -17.58
C SER A 448 16.86 2.57 -18.71
N GLU A 449 18.16 2.29 -18.76
CA GLU A 449 18.76 1.37 -19.72
C GLU A 449 18.59 -0.10 -19.31
N PHE A 450 18.32 -0.38 -18.04
CA PHE A 450 18.34 -1.74 -17.47
C PHE A 450 16.97 -2.35 -17.21
N SER A 451 15.86 -1.63 -17.47
CA SER A 451 14.49 -2.11 -17.28
C SER A 451 14.22 -2.65 -15.87
N LEU A 452 14.64 -1.92 -14.83
CA LEU A 452 14.58 -2.37 -13.44
C LEU A 452 13.18 -2.18 -12.86
N ILE A 453 12.69 -3.16 -12.12
CA ILE A 453 11.53 -3.00 -11.22
C ILE A 453 12.02 -3.24 -9.80
N SER A 454 11.45 -2.54 -8.82
CA SER A 454 11.78 -2.77 -7.41
C SER A 454 10.60 -3.28 -6.59
N ILE A 455 10.89 -4.13 -5.61
CA ILE A 455 9.94 -4.54 -4.57
C ILE A 455 10.51 -4.09 -3.22
N VAL A 456 9.86 -3.12 -2.59
CA VAL A 456 10.26 -2.56 -1.30
C VAL A 456 9.52 -3.19 -0.12
N GLY A 457 10.16 -3.22 1.04
CA GLY A 457 9.56 -3.75 2.26
C GLY A 457 10.25 -3.26 3.53
N GLY A 458 9.67 -3.58 4.69
CA GLY A 458 10.19 -3.19 6.02
C GLY A 458 9.95 -1.73 6.42
N GLN A 459 9.70 -0.85 5.46
CA GLN A 459 9.32 0.55 5.64
C GLN A 459 8.28 0.94 4.58
N ALA A 460 7.37 1.86 4.93
CA ALA A 460 6.45 2.45 3.98
C ALA A 460 7.20 3.27 2.92
N ILE A 461 6.66 3.33 1.71
CA ILE A 461 7.11 4.21 0.63
C ILE A 461 6.02 5.26 0.37
N SER A 462 6.40 6.53 0.27
CA SER A 462 5.51 7.61 -0.17
C SER A 462 5.37 7.62 -1.69
N GLU A 463 4.23 8.12 -2.21
CA GLU A 463 4.05 8.25 -3.66
C GLU A 463 5.05 9.24 -4.28
N ALA A 464 5.47 10.27 -3.54
CA ALA A 464 6.54 11.16 -3.96
C ALA A 464 7.89 10.43 -4.15
N MET A 465 8.29 9.55 -3.22
CA MET A 465 9.49 8.74 -3.38
C MET A 465 9.36 7.79 -4.57
N ARG A 466 8.18 7.19 -4.77
CA ARG A 466 7.90 6.31 -5.91
C ARG A 466 8.10 7.06 -7.23
N ASP A 467 7.53 8.25 -7.35
CA ASP A 467 7.62 9.07 -8.56
C ASP A 467 9.08 9.52 -8.83
N ILE A 468 9.85 9.84 -7.79
CA ILE A 468 11.30 10.13 -7.91
C ILE A 468 12.06 8.92 -8.45
N LEU A 469 11.86 7.73 -7.89
CA LEU A 469 12.57 6.52 -8.33
C LEU A 469 12.20 6.12 -9.77
N ILE A 470 10.92 6.28 -10.15
CA ILE A 470 10.48 6.04 -11.53
C ILE A 470 11.11 7.08 -12.47
N ARG A 471 11.15 8.35 -12.08
CA ARG A 471 11.81 9.42 -12.84
C ARG A 471 13.31 9.15 -13.02
N ASP A 472 13.97 8.62 -12.00
CA ASP A 472 15.40 8.29 -12.03
C ASP A 472 15.71 7.03 -12.87
N GLY A 473 14.67 6.28 -13.28
CA GLY A 473 14.75 5.29 -14.35
C GLY A 473 14.28 3.88 -14.00
N PHE A 474 13.69 3.66 -12.82
CA PHE A 474 12.95 2.42 -12.57
C PHE A 474 11.68 2.38 -13.42
N ASN A 475 11.30 1.19 -13.89
CA ASN A 475 10.04 0.99 -14.62
C ASN A 475 8.85 1.08 -13.67
N ASP A 476 8.93 0.37 -12.54
CA ASP A 476 7.91 0.35 -11.50
C ASP A 476 8.55 0.07 -10.13
N ILE A 477 7.86 0.48 -9.08
CA ILE A 477 8.20 0.15 -7.70
C ILE A 477 6.91 -0.40 -7.06
N TYR A 478 7.02 -1.55 -6.39
CA TYR A 478 5.94 -2.19 -5.64
C TYR A 478 6.33 -2.34 -4.18
N SER A 479 5.34 -2.47 -3.30
CA SER A 479 5.55 -2.66 -1.86
C SER A 479 5.03 -4.02 -1.38
N SER A 480 5.68 -4.57 -0.37
CA SER A 480 5.21 -5.75 0.36
C SER A 480 5.17 -5.46 1.86
N TYR A 481 4.04 -5.80 2.48
CA TYR A 481 3.85 -5.69 3.93
C TYR A 481 4.11 -7.03 4.60
N GLY A 482 4.91 -7.00 5.67
CA GLY A 482 5.24 -8.17 6.46
C GLY A 482 5.83 -7.81 7.81
N ALA A 483 5.82 -8.77 8.72
CA ALA A 483 6.41 -8.65 10.06
C ALA A 483 7.08 -9.97 10.45
N SER A 484 8.30 -9.91 11.00
CA SER A 484 9.03 -11.10 11.47
C SER A 484 8.24 -11.91 12.50
N ASP A 485 7.38 -11.25 13.28
CA ASP A 485 6.47 -11.84 14.25
C ASP A 485 5.43 -12.79 13.62
N LEU A 486 5.01 -12.50 12.37
CA LEU A 486 3.97 -13.22 11.62
C LEU A 486 4.58 -13.86 10.37
N ASP A 487 4.52 -13.19 9.22
CA ASP A 487 5.09 -13.60 7.93
C ASP A 487 5.64 -12.41 7.15
N VAL A 488 6.52 -12.68 6.19
CA VAL A 488 7.11 -11.65 5.30
C VAL A 488 6.15 -11.18 4.19
N ASN A 489 5.01 -11.85 3.99
CA ASN A 489 4.00 -11.52 2.98
C ASN A 489 2.59 -11.54 3.60
N LEU A 490 2.28 -10.50 4.37
CA LEU A 490 0.96 -10.26 4.94
C LEU A 490 0.05 -9.50 3.96
N GLY A 491 0.61 -8.69 3.08
CA GLY A 491 -0.12 -7.98 2.04
C GLY A 491 0.81 -7.55 0.91
N SER A 492 0.26 -7.46 -0.30
CA SER A 492 1.00 -7.11 -1.52
C SER A 492 0.38 -5.88 -2.19
N GLU A 493 1.23 -4.99 -2.70
CA GLU A 493 0.84 -3.83 -3.50
C GLU A 493 1.03 -4.18 -4.97
N THR A 494 0.01 -3.92 -5.77
CA THR A 494 0.02 -4.04 -7.24
C THR A 494 -0.39 -2.71 -7.87
N ASP A 495 -0.55 -2.71 -9.19
CA ASP A 495 -1.03 -1.54 -9.93
C ASP A 495 -2.38 -1.04 -9.38
N ASP A 496 -3.24 -1.96 -8.90
CA ASP A 496 -4.57 -1.66 -8.37
C ASP A 496 -4.48 -0.82 -7.09
N GLU A 497 -3.63 -1.20 -6.14
CA GLU A 497 -3.44 -0.46 -4.88
C GLU A 497 -2.72 0.88 -5.11
N ILE A 498 -1.79 0.95 -6.06
CA ILE A 498 -1.13 2.22 -6.42
C ILE A 498 -2.16 3.21 -6.99
N ILE A 499 -3.09 2.76 -7.84
CA ILE A 499 -4.19 3.60 -8.34
C ILE A 499 -5.03 4.12 -7.18
N VAL A 500 -5.38 3.27 -6.20
CA VAL A 500 -6.13 3.69 -5.01
C VAL A 500 -5.37 4.76 -4.24
N ARG A 501 -4.07 4.58 -3.99
CA ARG A 501 -3.24 5.55 -3.24
C ARG A 501 -3.13 6.88 -3.97
N LYS A 502 -2.84 6.88 -5.28
CA LYS A 502 -2.80 8.10 -6.09
C LYS A 502 -4.17 8.78 -6.17
N ALA A 503 -5.25 8.03 -6.21
CA ALA A 503 -6.60 8.59 -6.15
C ALA A 503 -6.86 9.31 -4.82
N ILE A 504 -6.46 8.73 -3.70
CA ILE A 504 -6.60 9.32 -2.36
C ILE A 504 -5.76 10.60 -2.23
N GLU A 505 -4.51 10.57 -2.67
CA GLU A 505 -3.61 11.73 -2.63
C GLU A 505 -4.18 12.92 -3.42
N ASN A 506 -4.75 12.66 -4.60
CA ASN A 506 -5.32 13.69 -5.45
C ASN A 506 -6.74 14.12 -5.04
N ASN A 507 -7.40 13.40 -4.12
CA ASN A 507 -8.78 13.68 -3.72
C ASN A 507 -8.93 13.71 -2.19
N PRO A 508 -8.70 14.86 -1.53
CA PRO A 508 -8.85 14.99 -0.09
C PRO A 508 -10.24 14.64 0.45
N GLY A 509 -11.30 14.77 -0.37
CA GLY A 509 -12.64 14.32 -0.02
C GLY A 509 -12.72 12.80 0.09
N LEU A 510 -12.09 12.08 -0.83
CA LEU A 510 -12.04 10.62 -0.86
C LEU A 510 -11.33 10.10 0.39
N ALA A 511 -10.21 10.72 0.76
CA ALA A 511 -9.49 10.44 2.02
C ALA A 511 -10.40 10.57 3.24
N ARG A 512 -11.14 11.69 3.34
CA ARG A 512 -12.09 11.93 4.45
C ARG A 512 -13.19 10.89 4.50
N GLU A 513 -13.75 10.49 3.35
CA GLU A 513 -14.80 9.48 3.28
C GLU A 513 -14.32 8.04 3.51
N LEU A 514 -13.02 7.76 3.40
CA LEU A 514 -12.46 6.47 3.79
C LEU A 514 -12.12 6.45 5.28
N TYR A 515 -11.34 7.43 5.73
CA TYR A 515 -10.68 7.34 7.04
C TYR A 515 -10.72 8.60 7.90
N GLY A 516 -11.52 9.59 7.51
CA GLY A 516 -11.71 10.82 8.27
C GLY A 516 -10.60 11.85 8.08
N VAL A 517 -10.62 12.87 8.92
CA VAL A 517 -9.59 13.92 8.97
C VAL A 517 -8.34 13.45 9.73
N ASN A 518 -7.23 14.17 9.54
CA ASN A 518 -6.02 14.07 10.36
C ASN A 518 -5.32 12.71 10.30
N LYS A 519 -5.37 12.08 9.12
CA LYS A 519 -4.59 10.89 8.79
C LYS A 519 -3.88 11.09 7.46
N GLY A 520 -2.57 10.86 7.46
CA GLY A 520 -1.78 10.86 6.23
C GLY A 520 -2.18 9.74 5.27
N LEU A 521 -1.64 9.79 4.05
CA LEU A 521 -1.83 8.76 3.03
C LEU A 521 -1.32 7.40 3.56
N PRO A 522 -2.18 6.39 3.72
CA PRO A 522 -1.74 5.06 4.15
C PRO A 522 -1.05 4.31 3.02
N MET A 523 -0.27 3.30 3.38
CA MET A 523 0.00 2.19 2.48
C MET A 523 -1.29 1.40 2.25
N VAL A 524 -1.49 0.88 1.04
CA VAL A 524 -2.66 0.06 0.70
C VAL A 524 -2.15 -1.26 0.14
N PHE A 525 -2.68 -2.36 0.65
CA PHE A 525 -2.34 -3.71 0.23
C PHE A 525 -3.62 -4.53 0.09
N HIS A 526 -3.71 -5.40 -0.90
CA HIS A 526 -4.63 -6.52 -0.74
C HIS A 526 -4.00 -7.57 0.18
N TYR A 527 -4.85 -8.33 0.86
CA TYR A 527 -4.43 -9.47 1.67
C TYR A 527 -5.41 -10.62 1.54
N ASP A 528 -4.95 -11.83 1.87
CA ASP A 528 -5.77 -13.04 1.85
C ASP A 528 -6.28 -13.37 3.25
N PRO A 529 -7.60 -13.21 3.53
CA PRO A 529 -8.19 -13.55 4.84
C PRO A 529 -8.02 -15.02 5.23
N MET A 530 -7.84 -15.92 4.25
CA MET A 530 -7.56 -17.34 4.51
C MET A 530 -6.09 -17.62 4.89
N ASN A 531 -5.20 -16.62 4.76
CA ASN A 531 -3.82 -16.66 5.24
C ASN A 531 -3.65 -15.93 6.59
N ASN A 532 -4.26 -14.73 6.72
CA ASN A 532 -4.30 -13.97 7.96
C ASN A 532 -5.67 -13.33 8.14
N HIS A 533 -6.29 -13.60 9.28
CA HIS A 533 -7.48 -12.89 9.72
C HIS A 533 -7.05 -11.61 10.42
N VAL A 534 -7.56 -10.46 9.98
CA VAL A 534 -7.16 -9.15 10.48
C VAL A 534 -8.38 -8.44 11.02
N GLU A 535 -8.26 -7.95 12.24
CA GLU A 535 -9.27 -7.17 12.94
C GLU A 535 -8.80 -5.72 13.05
N CYS A 536 -9.75 -4.79 13.02
CA CYS A 536 -9.51 -3.39 13.33
C CYS A 536 -10.25 -3.07 14.63
N ASP A 537 -9.50 -2.62 15.64
CA ASP A 537 -10.10 -2.19 16.90
C ASP A 537 -10.83 -0.84 16.72
N ASN A 538 -11.95 -0.72 17.41
CA ASN A 538 -12.85 0.43 17.36
C ASN A 538 -13.15 1.03 18.74
N THR A 539 -12.54 0.54 19.82
CA THR A 539 -12.62 1.22 21.11
C THR A 539 -11.86 2.55 21.06
N GLU A 540 -12.25 3.52 21.89
CA GLU A 540 -11.60 4.85 21.87
C GLU A 540 -10.10 4.79 22.18
N GLN A 541 -9.67 3.85 23.03
CA GLN A 541 -8.29 3.74 23.50
C GLN A 541 -7.36 3.12 22.45
N SER A 542 -7.86 2.15 21.67
CA SER A 542 -7.08 1.38 20.69
C SER A 542 -7.59 1.58 19.27
N LYS A 543 -8.36 2.65 18.99
CA LYS A 543 -8.95 2.92 17.68
C LYS A 543 -7.90 2.75 16.57
N ASP A 544 -8.30 2.02 15.52
CA ASP A 544 -7.47 1.66 14.37
C ASP A 544 -6.30 0.70 14.65
N ASP A 545 -6.19 0.07 15.83
CA ASP A 545 -5.21 -1.00 16.03
C ASP A 545 -5.52 -2.18 15.11
N LEU A 546 -4.50 -2.63 14.37
CA LEU A 546 -4.58 -3.88 13.61
C LEU A 546 -4.18 -5.07 14.50
N ILE A 547 -5.08 -6.02 14.60
CA ILE A 547 -4.93 -7.24 15.40
C ILE A 547 -4.98 -8.44 14.46
N PHE A 548 -3.97 -9.30 14.51
CA PHE A 548 -3.78 -10.37 13.53
C PHE A 548 -3.96 -11.75 14.14
N THR A 549 -4.68 -12.63 13.45
CA THR A 549 -4.68 -14.07 13.72
C THR A 549 -4.17 -14.81 12.49
N THR A 550 -3.03 -15.49 12.62
CA THR A 550 -2.52 -16.34 11.52
C THR A 550 -3.45 -17.52 11.35
N THR A 551 -4.09 -17.65 10.19
CA THR A 551 -5.15 -18.66 9.98
C THR A 551 -4.63 -20.00 9.47
N ARG A 552 -3.34 -20.09 9.13
CA ARG A 552 -2.71 -21.32 8.66
C ARG A 552 -2.43 -22.33 9.78
N ASN A 553 -2.64 -23.62 9.49
CA ASN A 553 -2.44 -24.72 10.45
C ASN A 553 -1.00 -25.31 10.46
N ASP A 554 -0.15 -24.91 9.52
CA ASP A 554 1.26 -25.34 9.42
C ASP A 554 2.21 -24.68 10.42
N ARG A 555 1.78 -23.59 11.08
CA ARG A 555 2.63 -22.84 12.00
C ARG A 555 2.95 -23.64 13.26
N SER A 556 4.23 -23.62 13.65
CA SER A 556 4.70 -24.21 14.90
C SER A 556 4.33 -23.35 16.11
N SER A 557 4.34 -22.02 15.92
CA SER A 557 4.00 -21.01 16.93
C SER A 557 2.82 -20.17 16.42
N PRO A 558 1.57 -20.56 16.72
CA PRO A 558 0.37 -19.81 16.33
C PRO A 558 0.37 -18.40 16.91
N ARG A 559 -0.23 -17.45 16.17
CA ARG A 559 -0.42 -16.06 16.61
C ARG A 559 -1.91 -15.78 16.60
N ILE A 560 -2.50 -15.67 17.80
CA ILE A 560 -3.94 -15.45 17.97
C ILE A 560 -4.14 -14.07 18.55
N ARG A 561 -4.93 -13.24 17.86
CA ARG A 561 -5.17 -11.83 18.20
C ARG A 561 -3.89 -11.09 18.59
N TYR A 562 -2.89 -11.20 17.74
CA TYR A 562 -1.57 -10.60 17.93
C TYR A 562 -1.57 -9.16 17.44
N ASN A 563 -1.41 -8.21 18.36
CA ASN A 563 -1.24 -6.80 18.05
C ASN A 563 0.22 -6.51 17.70
N LEU A 564 0.45 -6.11 16.45
CA LEU A 564 1.77 -5.71 15.95
C LEU A 564 2.19 -4.31 16.42
N GLY A 565 1.23 -3.46 16.78
CA GLY A 565 1.39 -2.04 17.04
C GLY A 565 1.17 -1.16 15.80
N ASP A 566 0.79 -1.76 14.66
CA ASP A 566 0.48 -1.02 13.43
C ASP A 566 -0.97 -0.52 13.45
N LYS A 567 -1.17 0.76 13.09
CA LYS A 567 -2.49 1.36 12.91
C LYS A 567 -2.97 1.15 11.47
N GLY A 568 -4.27 0.86 11.29
CA GLY A 568 -4.85 0.61 9.99
C GLY A 568 -6.36 0.41 9.98
N ARG A 569 -6.91 0.21 8.78
CA ARG A 569 -8.33 -0.14 8.53
C ARG A 569 -8.42 -1.19 7.44
N ILE A 570 -9.47 -1.99 7.48
CA ILE A 570 -9.77 -3.00 6.47
C ILE A 570 -11.08 -2.65 5.76
N TYR A 571 -11.04 -2.66 4.44
CA TYR A 571 -12.19 -2.37 3.59
C TYR A 571 -12.47 -3.52 2.63
N ALA A 572 -13.75 -3.72 2.31
CA ALA A 572 -14.12 -4.49 1.13
C ALA A 572 -13.63 -3.74 -0.12
N ALA A 573 -13.08 -4.47 -1.09
CA ALA A 573 -12.66 -3.88 -2.35
C ALA A 573 -13.86 -3.25 -3.09
N SER A 574 -15.06 -3.83 -2.97
CA SER A 574 -16.26 -3.29 -3.60
C SER A 574 -16.70 -1.93 -3.03
N ASP A 575 -16.47 -1.68 -1.74
CA ASP A 575 -16.73 -0.38 -1.13
C ASP A 575 -15.75 0.69 -1.63
N VAL A 576 -14.46 0.34 -1.70
CA VAL A 576 -13.44 1.25 -2.24
C VAL A 576 -13.70 1.54 -3.72
N GLN A 577 -14.06 0.54 -4.53
CA GLN A 577 -14.45 0.72 -5.93
C GLN A 577 -15.67 1.63 -6.08
N ALA A 578 -16.71 1.45 -5.27
CA ALA A 578 -17.91 2.28 -5.31
C ALA A 578 -17.59 3.73 -4.91
N LEU A 579 -16.70 3.93 -3.94
CA LEU A 579 -16.25 5.25 -3.54
C LEU A 579 -15.37 5.91 -4.61
N LEU A 580 -14.42 5.20 -5.21
CA LEU A 580 -13.67 5.70 -6.37
C LEU A 580 -14.61 6.12 -7.51
N ALA A 581 -15.62 5.29 -7.84
CA ALA A 581 -16.59 5.60 -8.88
C ALA A 581 -17.40 6.88 -8.59
N LYS A 582 -17.74 7.14 -7.32
CA LYS A 582 -18.36 8.41 -6.89
C LYS A 582 -17.48 9.64 -7.19
N TYR A 583 -16.15 9.48 -7.15
CA TYR A 583 -15.18 10.52 -7.54
C TYR A 583 -14.83 10.48 -9.04
N GLY A 584 -15.54 9.69 -9.85
CA GLY A 584 -15.30 9.58 -11.29
C GLY A 584 -14.13 8.67 -11.67
N ILE A 585 -13.62 7.89 -10.72
CA ILE A 585 -12.49 6.98 -10.92
C ILE A 585 -13.05 5.55 -11.01
N PHE A 586 -13.11 5.02 -12.23
CA PHE A 586 -13.68 3.69 -12.49
C PHE A 586 -12.54 2.68 -12.61
N HIS A 587 -12.29 1.95 -11.53
CA HIS A 587 -11.23 0.94 -11.45
C HIS A 587 -11.81 -0.39 -10.99
N LYS A 588 -11.36 -1.49 -11.61
CA LYS A 588 -11.76 -2.86 -11.27
C LYS A 588 -10.51 -3.66 -10.94
N PRO A 589 -10.31 -4.08 -9.68
CA PRO A 589 -9.13 -4.83 -9.29
C PRO A 589 -9.14 -6.24 -9.89
N LYS A 590 -7.95 -6.82 -10.04
CA LYS A 590 -7.77 -8.18 -10.60
C LYS A 590 -8.19 -9.29 -9.65
N THR A 591 -8.26 -9.01 -8.35
CA THR A 591 -8.63 -9.97 -7.31
C THR A 591 -9.80 -9.45 -6.47
N PRO A 592 -10.63 -10.34 -5.90
CA PRO A 592 -11.72 -9.96 -4.99
C PRO A 592 -11.23 -9.83 -3.55
N PHE A 593 -9.93 -9.66 -3.32
CA PHE A 593 -9.38 -9.59 -1.97
C PHE A 593 -9.71 -8.25 -1.30
N PRO A 594 -10.00 -8.25 0.01
CA PRO A 594 -10.17 -7.01 0.76
C PRO A 594 -8.85 -6.23 0.84
N LEU A 595 -9.00 -4.93 1.08
CA LEU A 595 -7.88 -3.99 1.15
C LEU A 595 -7.55 -3.66 2.60
N MET A 596 -6.27 -3.75 2.93
CA MET A 596 -5.67 -3.37 4.19
C MET A 596 -4.93 -2.05 4.04
N PHE A 597 -5.42 -1.03 4.73
CA PHE A 597 -4.84 0.31 4.79
C PHE A 597 -3.98 0.41 6.04
N ILE A 598 -2.72 0.79 5.91
CA ILE A 598 -1.74 0.77 7.00
C ILE A 598 -1.04 2.12 7.11
N TRP A 599 -1.13 2.74 8.28
CA TRP A 599 -0.37 3.94 8.65
C TRP A 599 0.95 3.61 9.37
N GLY A 600 1.11 2.37 9.84
CA GLY A 600 2.31 1.91 10.55
C GLY A 600 2.24 2.22 12.04
N ARG A 601 3.42 2.28 12.69
CA ARG A 601 3.60 2.56 14.13
C ARG A 601 4.26 3.91 14.27
N ASP A 602 3.71 4.80 15.10
CA ASP A 602 4.32 6.05 15.60
C ASP A 602 5.40 6.67 14.68
N SER A 603 5.07 6.86 13.40
CA SER A 603 5.80 7.74 12.47
C SER A 603 5.17 9.13 12.42
N THR A 604 4.40 9.42 13.45
CA THR A 604 3.65 10.65 13.64
C THR A 604 4.18 11.30 14.89
N VAL A 605 4.49 12.59 14.82
CA VAL A 605 4.82 13.41 15.99
C VAL A 605 3.66 14.34 16.31
N VAL A 606 3.57 14.74 17.57
CA VAL A 606 2.52 15.67 18.04
C VAL A 606 3.14 17.04 18.25
N PHE A 607 2.55 18.08 17.65
CA PHE A 607 2.88 19.48 17.90
C PHE A 607 1.64 20.22 18.40
N ASN A 608 1.64 20.67 19.66
CA ASN A 608 0.49 21.33 20.31
C ASN A 608 -0.85 20.57 20.11
N GLY A 609 -0.81 19.24 20.10
CA GLY A 609 -1.99 18.39 19.86
C GLY A 609 -2.30 18.10 18.39
N ALA A 610 -1.59 18.69 17.42
CA ALA A 610 -1.67 18.33 16.00
C ALA A 610 -0.76 17.14 15.67
N ASN A 611 -1.30 16.13 15.00
CA ASN A 611 -0.56 14.97 14.53
C ASN A 611 0.08 15.25 13.16
N LEU A 612 1.41 15.17 13.06
CA LEU A 612 2.18 15.31 11.83
C LEU A 612 2.77 13.97 11.41
N ALA A 613 2.40 13.45 10.25
CA ALA A 613 2.90 12.18 9.76
C ALA A 613 4.17 12.34 8.92
N PHE A 614 5.08 11.35 8.98
CA PHE A 614 6.34 11.40 8.23
C PHE A 614 6.13 11.49 6.72
N THR A 615 5.07 10.87 6.19
CA THR A 615 4.72 10.95 4.77
C THR A 615 4.35 12.37 4.34
N GLU A 616 3.81 13.20 5.23
CA GLU A 616 3.52 14.61 4.97
C GLU A 616 4.82 15.43 4.89
N LEU A 617 5.77 15.17 5.78
CA LEU A 617 7.12 15.76 5.72
C LEU A 617 7.83 15.38 4.42
N GLU A 618 7.79 14.10 4.01
CA GLU A 618 8.37 13.68 2.74
C GLU A 618 7.75 14.38 1.54
N ARG A 619 6.41 14.50 1.50
CA ARG A 619 5.70 15.17 0.41
C ARG A 619 6.06 16.65 0.32
N ALA A 620 6.05 17.34 1.46
CA ALA A 620 6.37 18.76 1.53
C ALA A 620 7.82 19.02 1.10
N VAL A 621 8.78 18.21 1.55
CA VAL A 621 10.18 18.34 1.11
C VAL A 621 10.33 18.03 -0.37
N ALA A 622 9.66 17.01 -0.91
CA ALA A 622 9.74 16.66 -2.33
C ALA A 622 9.18 17.75 -3.26
N ASP A 623 8.19 18.53 -2.81
CA ASP A 623 7.67 19.68 -3.57
C ASP A 623 8.65 20.86 -3.62
N LEU A 624 9.51 21.00 -2.61
CA LEU A 624 10.44 22.13 -2.46
C LEU A 624 11.81 21.82 -3.05
N ASP A 625 12.27 20.59 -2.86
CA ASP A 625 13.57 20.11 -3.29
C ASP A 625 13.49 19.47 -4.69
N THR A 626 13.23 20.31 -5.69
CA THR A 626 13.09 19.86 -7.09
C THR A 626 14.36 19.25 -7.65
N ASP A 627 15.51 19.70 -7.15
CA ASP A 627 16.84 19.26 -7.58
C ASP A 627 17.32 18.00 -6.84
N GLY A 628 16.58 17.53 -5.82
CA GLY A 628 16.91 16.32 -5.06
C GLY A 628 18.14 16.46 -4.15
N GLN A 629 18.39 17.66 -3.65
CA GLN A 629 19.50 18.03 -2.77
C GLN A 629 19.33 17.46 -1.34
N ILE A 630 18.11 17.13 -0.91
CA ILE A 630 17.79 16.54 0.39
C ILE A 630 17.58 15.03 0.26
N LEU A 631 18.45 14.28 0.93
CA LEU A 631 18.50 12.84 0.88
C LEU A 631 17.59 12.21 1.93
N LYS A 632 17.90 12.39 3.22
CA LYS A 632 17.16 11.79 4.35
C LYS A 632 16.38 12.84 5.16
N LYS A 633 15.34 12.39 5.86
CA LYS A 633 14.44 13.24 6.67
C LYS A 633 14.09 12.56 7.99
N ALA A 634 13.89 13.30 9.05
CA ALA A 634 13.30 12.76 10.28
C ALA A 634 12.59 13.85 11.07
N PHE A 635 11.71 13.45 11.97
CA PHE A 635 11.30 14.30 13.08
C PHE A 635 12.24 14.10 14.26
N TYR A 636 12.46 15.16 15.03
CA TYR A 636 13.07 15.09 16.36
C TYR A 636 12.17 15.77 17.38
N SER A 637 11.65 15.00 18.32
CA SER A 637 10.77 15.49 19.39
C SER A 637 11.50 15.37 20.72
N TYR A 638 11.57 16.45 21.49
CA TYR A 638 12.25 16.48 22.79
C TYR A 638 11.61 17.49 23.73
N GLN A 639 11.94 17.41 25.02
CA GLN A 639 11.59 18.45 25.99
C GLN A 639 12.78 19.37 26.23
N ASP A 640 12.57 20.68 26.16
CA ASP A 640 13.59 21.68 26.49
C ASP A 640 13.87 21.73 28.01
N ALA A 641 14.78 22.61 28.44
CA ALA A 641 15.20 22.70 29.83
C ALA A 641 14.05 23.17 30.76
N GLU A 642 13.08 23.87 30.19
CA GLU A 642 11.87 24.35 30.84
C GLU A 642 10.74 23.31 30.83
N GLY A 643 10.95 22.17 30.17
CA GLY A 643 9.99 21.07 30.07
C GLY A 643 8.93 21.25 28.98
N ASN A 644 9.11 22.19 28.05
CA ASN A 644 8.20 22.35 26.92
C ASN A 644 8.54 21.35 25.82
N ASP A 645 7.51 20.77 25.21
CA ASP A 645 7.67 19.91 24.05
C ASP A 645 8.13 20.75 22.84
N LYS A 646 9.25 20.34 22.24
CA LYS A 646 9.85 20.94 21.05
C LYS A 646 9.87 19.92 19.92
N LEU A 647 9.72 20.42 18.70
CA LEU A 647 9.75 19.64 17.47
C LEU A 647 10.74 20.26 16.48
N GLU A 648 11.58 19.42 15.88
CA GLU A 648 12.43 19.78 14.75
C GLU A 648 12.17 18.86 13.54
N PHE A 649 12.29 19.44 12.35
CA PHE A 649 12.36 18.75 11.07
C PHE A 649 13.83 18.62 10.66
N TRP A 650 14.37 17.41 10.70
CA TRP A 650 15.75 17.14 10.32
C TRP A 650 15.85 16.77 8.84
N LEU A 651 16.75 17.42 8.11
CA LEU A 651 16.99 17.26 6.68
C LEU A 651 18.49 17.00 6.45
N GLU A 652 18.82 15.84 5.91
CA GLU A 652 20.21 15.52 5.53
C GLU A 652 20.41 15.73 4.04
N LEU A 653 21.44 16.51 3.69
CA LEU A 653 21.79 16.83 2.31
C LEU A 653 22.52 15.67 1.61
N ASN A 654 22.53 15.71 0.29
CA ASN A 654 23.20 14.73 -0.58
C ASN A 654 24.74 14.87 -0.54
N ASP A 655 25.48 13.86 -1.02
CA ASP A 655 26.96 13.76 -0.95
C ASP A 655 27.67 15.01 -1.53
N GLU A 656 27.06 15.68 -2.51
CA GLU A 656 27.66 16.80 -3.27
C GLU A 656 27.09 18.18 -2.88
N VAL A 657 26.31 18.26 -1.81
CA VAL A 657 25.61 19.48 -1.43
C VAL A 657 26.15 20.00 -0.10
N ASP A 658 26.81 21.16 -0.16
CA ASP A 658 27.18 21.91 1.03
C ASP A 658 25.94 22.47 1.75
N LEU A 659 26.07 22.84 3.02
CA LEU A 659 25.00 23.55 3.72
C LEU A 659 24.66 24.82 2.93
N PHE A 660 23.36 25.04 2.73
CA PHE A 660 22.89 26.26 2.10
C PHE A 660 23.28 27.48 2.92
N ASP A 661 23.33 28.64 2.28
CA ASP A 661 23.48 29.91 2.98
C ASP A 661 22.25 30.20 3.88
N ASP A 662 22.40 31.18 4.77
CA ASP A 662 21.37 31.49 5.77
C ASP A 662 20.05 31.96 5.18
N GLU A 663 20.08 32.65 4.03
CA GLU A 663 18.89 33.13 3.35
C GLU A 663 18.14 31.96 2.71
N THR A 664 18.87 31.09 2.00
CA THR A 664 18.33 29.88 1.38
C THR A 664 17.73 28.93 2.42
N MET A 665 18.41 28.67 3.55
CA MET A 665 17.86 27.82 4.61
C MET A 665 16.61 28.44 5.26
N ARG A 666 16.57 29.76 5.48
CA ARG A 666 15.39 30.46 6.01
C ARG A 666 14.21 30.38 5.05
N ASN A 667 14.45 30.63 3.76
CA ASN A 667 13.41 30.52 2.74
C ASN A 667 12.88 29.08 2.64
N PHE A 668 13.77 28.09 2.63
CA PHE A 668 13.38 26.68 2.61
C PHE A 668 12.53 26.32 3.85
N ALA A 669 12.96 26.75 5.05
CA ALA A 669 12.22 26.51 6.27
C ALA A 669 10.83 27.14 6.24
N GLN A 670 10.71 28.36 5.72
CA GLN A 670 9.43 29.07 5.61
C GLN A 670 8.49 28.31 4.68
N GLN A 671 8.97 27.96 3.49
CA GLN A 671 8.18 27.21 2.52
C GLN A 671 7.79 25.82 3.04
N LEU A 672 8.68 25.13 3.77
CA LEU A 672 8.37 23.83 4.36
C LEU A 672 7.23 23.93 5.37
N ILE A 673 7.29 24.89 6.29
CA ILE A 673 6.21 25.09 7.26
C ILE A 673 4.92 25.50 6.55
N THR A 674 4.98 26.41 5.58
CA THR A 674 3.79 26.83 4.80
C THR A 674 3.15 25.67 4.06
N LYS A 675 3.95 24.76 3.47
CA LYS A 675 3.46 23.54 2.81
C LYS A 675 2.81 22.58 3.81
N LEU A 676 3.43 22.34 4.96
CA LEU A 676 2.87 21.48 6.01
C LEU A 676 1.55 22.06 6.56
N VAL A 677 1.49 23.37 6.80
CA VAL A 677 0.26 24.11 7.12
C VAL A 677 -0.77 23.96 5.99
N GLY A 678 -0.34 23.96 4.73
CA GLY A 678 -1.18 23.70 3.56
C GLY A 678 -1.84 22.32 3.56
N MET A 679 -1.07 21.29 3.90
CA MET A 679 -1.46 19.88 3.82
C MET A 679 -2.23 19.39 5.06
N ASN A 680 -1.88 19.87 6.25
CA ASN A 680 -2.40 19.36 7.52
C ASN A 680 -3.25 20.43 8.24
N GLN A 681 -4.56 20.16 8.38
CA GLN A 681 -5.53 21.12 8.93
C GLN A 681 -5.36 21.35 10.43
N ASP A 682 -5.00 20.31 11.20
CA ASP A 682 -4.76 20.46 12.64
C ASP A 682 -3.49 21.26 12.88
N PHE A 683 -2.42 20.97 12.13
CA PHE A 683 -1.18 21.73 12.23
C PHE A 683 -1.41 23.21 11.86
N ARG A 684 -2.17 23.47 10.79
CA ARG A 684 -2.63 24.83 10.47
C ARG A 684 -3.35 25.48 11.64
N TYR A 685 -4.35 24.81 12.18
CA TYR A 685 -5.13 25.34 13.31
C TYR A 685 -4.22 25.69 14.48
N GLN A 686 -3.28 24.81 14.85
CA GLN A 686 -2.33 25.09 15.93
C GLN A 686 -1.44 26.29 15.62
N VAL A 687 -0.87 26.37 14.41
CA VAL A 687 -0.01 27.49 14.00
C VAL A 687 -0.76 28.82 13.95
N GLU A 688 -2.01 28.83 13.47
CA GLU A 688 -2.87 30.02 13.41
C GLU A 688 -3.24 30.59 14.79
N HIS A 689 -3.26 29.74 15.82
CA HIS A 689 -3.60 30.12 17.19
C HIS A 689 -2.37 30.47 18.04
N LEU A 690 -1.17 30.40 17.48
CA LEU A 690 0.05 30.91 18.13
C LEU A 690 0.08 32.44 18.07
N ASN A 691 0.65 33.06 19.11
CA ASN A 691 0.89 34.50 19.10
C ASN A 691 2.00 34.85 18.10
N ASP A 692 1.91 36.01 17.44
CA ASP A 692 3.01 36.54 16.64
C ASP A 692 4.30 36.59 17.49
N GLY A 693 5.41 36.15 16.90
CA GLY A 693 6.70 36.01 17.60
C GLY A 693 6.90 34.67 18.33
N THR A 694 5.91 33.78 18.36
CA THR A 694 6.09 32.43 18.92
C THR A 694 7.00 31.60 18.03
N GLU A 695 7.95 30.86 18.61
CA GLU A 695 8.84 29.99 17.86
C GLU A 695 8.08 28.81 17.24
N LEU A 696 8.27 28.59 15.94
CA LEU A 696 7.73 27.46 15.20
C LEU A 696 8.71 26.27 15.23
N PRO A 697 8.29 25.05 14.84
CA PRO A 697 9.20 23.92 14.74
C PRO A 697 10.45 24.24 13.92
N MET A 698 11.62 23.90 14.45
CA MET A 698 12.91 24.22 13.82
C MET A 698 13.14 23.34 12.60
N VAL A 699 13.73 23.88 11.53
CA VAL A 699 14.24 23.09 10.41
C VAL A 699 15.75 22.97 10.53
N ARG A 700 16.28 21.76 10.62
CA ARG A 700 17.71 21.51 10.81
C ARG A 700 18.31 20.80 9.61
N PHE A 701 19.34 21.41 9.03
CA PHE A 701 20.08 20.89 7.88
C PHE A 701 21.38 20.25 8.35
N PHE A 702 21.67 19.06 7.83
CA PHE A 702 22.90 18.32 8.08
C PHE A 702 23.65 18.10 6.76
N LYS A 703 24.97 18.31 6.78
CA LYS A 703 25.83 17.73 5.73
C LYS A 703 25.70 16.22 5.77
N ARG A 704 25.90 15.60 4.62
CA ARG A 704 25.91 14.16 4.47
C ARG A 704 26.80 13.47 5.52
N GLY A 705 26.29 12.39 6.11
CA GLY A 705 27.05 11.57 7.06
C GLY A 705 27.16 12.18 8.47
N GLN A 706 26.66 13.40 8.69
CA GLN A 706 26.79 14.12 9.96
C GLN A 706 25.53 14.06 10.84
N SER A 707 24.42 13.52 10.33
CA SER A 707 23.18 13.36 11.10
C SER A 707 23.11 11.99 11.79
N PRO A 708 22.34 11.83 12.89
CA PRO A 708 22.00 10.50 13.43
C PRO A 708 21.20 9.64 12.45
N ILE A 709 20.55 10.27 11.45
CA ILE A 709 19.86 9.58 10.36
C ILE A 709 20.86 8.84 9.45
N SER A 710 22.14 9.21 9.49
CA SER A 710 23.22 8.56 8.76
C SER A 710 23.71 7.24 9.36
N GLU A 711 23.29 6.85 10.57
CA GLU A 711 23.69 5.58 11.20
C GLU A 711 23.04 4.35 10.53
N ALA A 712 23.56 4.01 9.36
CA ALA A 712 23.67 2.72 8.69
C ALA A 712 23.90 3.04 7.21
N GLY A 713 25.06 2.69 6.65
CA GLY A 713 25.38 2.90 5.23
C GLY A 713 24.42 2.19 4.27
N GLY A 714 23.20 2.71 4.09
CA GLY A 714 22.12 2.06 3.35
C GLY A 714 21.63 0.73 3.96
N HIS A 715 22.25 0.24 5.04
CA HIS A 715 22.09 -1.15 5.48
C HIS A 715 20.85 -1.43 6.35
N ARG A 716 20.11 -0.41 6.82
CA ARG A 716 18.98 -0.58 7.73
C ARG A 716 17.83 0.38 7.42
N LYS A 717 16.63 0.02 7.92
CA LYS A 717 15.44 0.88 7.98
C LYS A 717 15.79 2.23 8.61
N GLN A 718 15.34 3.32 8.01
CA GLN A 718 15.56 4.67 8.54
C GLN A 718 14.69 4.89 9.79
N VAL A 719 15.28 5.48 10.83
CA VAL A 719 14.52 5.99 11.98
C VAL A 719 13.84 7.28 11.57
N LEU A 720 12.50 7.32 11.69
CA LEU A 720 11.66 8.43 11.20
C LEU A 720 11.38 9.49 12.28
N VAL A 721 11.42 9.07 13.55
CA VAL A 721 11.18 9.92 14.71
C VAL A 721 12.29 9.65 15.71
N PHE A 722 13.05 10.68 16.04
CA PHE A 722 14.03 10.68 17.11
C PHE A 722 13.43 11.30 18.36
N GLN A 723 13.80 10.74 19.50
CA GLN A 723 13.59 11.29 20.83
C GLN A 723 14.90 11.18 21.59
N LYS A 724 15.05 11.90 22.70
CA LYS A 724 16.30 11.94 23.47
C LYS A 724 16.78 10.55 23.89
N GLU A 725 15.85 9.64 24.13
CA GLU A 725 16.07 8.26 24.57
C GLU A 725 16.61 7.35 23.46
N ASN A 726 16.40 7.73 22.19
CA ASN A 726 16.76 6.94 21.01
C ASN A 726 17.94 7.55 20.22
N LEU A 727 18.58 8.59 20.76
CA LEU A 727 19.84 9.12 20.24
C LEU A 727 21.03 8.32 20.82
N PRO A 728 22.18 8.29 20.12
CA PRO A 728 23.40 7.70 20.68
C PRO A 728 23.71 8.26 22.07
N GLU A 729 24.20 7.42 22.98
CA GLU A 729 24.61 7.86 24.32
C GLU A 729 25.65 8.99 24.19
N HIS A 730 25.37 10.13 24.82
CA HIS A 730 26.17 11.36 24.74
C HIS A 730 26.22 12.04 23.36
N TYR A 731 25.22 11.81 22.50
CA TYR A 731 25.11 12.53 21.23
C TYR A 731 25.07 14.06 21.44
N ASN A 732 25.92 14.76 20.70
CA ASN A 732 25.90 16.21 20.56
C ASN A 732 25.76 16.55 19.07
N PHE A 733 25.07 17.65 18.77
CA PHE A 733 24.97 18.11 17.39
C PHE A 733 26.37 18.44 16.82
N PRO A 734 26.61 18.19 15.52
CA PRO A 734 27.85 18.56 14.85
C PRO A 734 28.11 20.06 14.89
N ASN A 735 29.33 20.45 14.54
CA ASN A 735 29.72 21.86 14.46
C ASN A 735 28.85 22.62 13.44
N PRO A 736 28.74 23.96 13.57
CA PRO A 736 27.93 24.80 12.66
C PRO A 736 28.27 24.65 11.18
N ASP A 737 29.50 24.30 10.82
CA ASP A 737 29.89 24.06 9.42
C ASP A 737 29.32 22.76 8.83
N GLN A 738 28.77 21.89 9.68
CA GLN A 738 28.25 20.57 9.36
C GLN A 738 26.77 20.40 9.67
N CYS A 739 26.23 21.20 10.60
CA CYS A 739 24.84 21.16 11.01
C CYS A 739 24.35 22.56 11.40
N ARG A 740 23.26 23.03 10.80
CA ARG A 740 22.63 24.33 11.16
C ARG A 740 21.12 24.18 11.30
N GLY A 741 20.60 24.78 12.36
CA GLY A 741 19.17 24.86 12.65
C GLY A 741 18.64 26.25 12.32
N VAL A 742 17.45 26.30 11.73
CA VAL A 742 16.71 27.51 11.45
C VAL A 742 15.40 27.48 12.22
N SER A 743 15.30 28.36 13.22
CA SER A 743 14.03 28.66 13.89
C SER A 743 13.34 29.80 13.16
N LEU A 744 12.04 29.62 12.93
CA LEU A 744 11.17 30.68 12.42
C LEU A 744 10.26 31.17 13.54
N LEU A 745 9.91 32.45 13.48
CA LEU A 745 8.90 33.02 14.35
C LEU A 745 7.58 33.06 13.60
N MET A 746 6.51 32.72 14.30
CA MET A 746 5.16 32.90 13.81
C MET A 746 4.97 34.37 13.43
N SER A 747 4.54 34.59 12.19
CA SER A 747 4.01 35.87 11.74
C SER A 747 2.78 35.60 10.88
N ARG A 748 1.77 36.48 10.94
CA ARG A 748 0.59 36.38 10.04
C ARG A 748 0.94 36.38 8.55
N SER A 749 2.06 37.00 8.16
CA SER A 749 2.57 36.95 6.78
C SER A 749 2.98 35.54 6.33
N LEU A 750 3.47 34.69 7.24
CA LEU A 750 3.83 33.30 6.95
C LEU A 750 2.60 32.46 6.54
N LEU A 751 1.42 32.84 7.01
CA LEU A 751 0.15 32.18 6.67
C LEU A 751 -0.47 32.71 5.37
N ALA A 752 -0.18 33.96 4.99
CA ALA A 752 -0.78 34.64 3.83
C ALA A 752 -0.30 34.09 2.47
N GLU A 753 0.96 33.62 2.37
CA GLU A 753 1.48 32.96 1.15
C GLU A 753 0.75 31.65 0.79
N SER A 754 -0.04 31.08 1.72
CA SER A 754 -0.86 29.89 1.48
C SER A 754 -2.15 30.17 0.68
N GLU A 755 -2.63 31.42 0.65
CA GLU A 755 -3.83 31.80 -0.10
C GLU A 755 -3.55 32.08 -1.58
N GLU A 756 -2.40 32.67 -1.92
CA GLU A 756 -2.02 32.95 -3.33
C GLU A 756 -1.71 31.67 -4.13
N ASN A 757 -1.13 30.65 -3.49
CA ASN A 757 -0.90 29.34 -4.14
C ASN A 757 -2.18 28.55 -4.44
N ARG A 758 -3.36 28.98 -3.96
CA ARG A 758 -4.65 28.41 -4.40
C ARG A 758 -5.07 28.89 -5.79
N ALA A 759 -4.58 30.04 -6.25
CA ALA A 759 -4.98 30.63 -7.52
C ALA A 759 -4.22 30.02 -8.71
N SER A 760 -3.01 29.49 -8.50
CA SER A 760 -2.12 28.99 -9.57
C SER A 760 -2.27 27.50 -9.89
N VAL A 761 -2.98 26.73 -9.06
CA VAL A 761 -3.24 25.29 -9.29
C VAL A 761 -4.64 25.03 -9.91
N ALA A 762 -5.37 26.10 -10.24
CA ALA A 762 -6.63 26.02 -10.95
C ALA A 762 -6.40 26.22 -12.47
N LEU A 763 -6.30 25.07 -13.17
CA LEU A 763 -6.58 24.83 -14.59
C LEU A 763 -5.46 25.12 -15.63
N PRO A 764 -5.44 24.36 -16.75
CA PRO A 764 -6.52 23.52 -17.32
C PRO A 764 -6.50 22.04 -16.92
#